data_AF-A0AAW1ILY4-F1
#
_entry.id   AF-A0AAW1ILY4-F1
#
_cell.length_a   1.000
_cell.length_b   1.000
_cell.length_c   1.000
_cell.angle_alpha   90.00
_cell.angle_beta   90.00
_cell.angle_gamma   90.00
#
_symmetry.space_group_name_H-M   'P 1'
#
loop_
_entity.id
_entity.type
_entity.pdbx_description
1 polymer ?
#
loop_
_entity_poly.entity_id
_entity_poly.type
_entity_poly.pdbx_seq_one_letter_code
_entity_poly.pdbx_strand_id
1 'polypeptide(L)'
;MPMPWEQVRDVKVLYHITGAITFVNEIPWVVEPIYLAQWGTMWIMMRREKRDRRHFKRMRFPPFDDEEPPLDYADNVLDVDPLEPIQLELDEEEDSAVHTWFYDHKPLVKTKLINGPSYRKWHLSLPIMATLYRFAGQLLSDLVDRNYFYLFDMESFFTAKALNMCIPGGPKFEPLYRDMEKGDEDWNEFNDINKLIIRSPLRTEYRIAFPHLYNNRPRKVRLGPYHTPMIMYIKTEDPDLPAFYYDPLIHPITAAHKDRRDKKVHEEDDDDDFELPVGVEPLLIDTQLYTDTTAAGISLLYAPRPFNMRSGRTRRAEDIPLVSEWFKEHCPPSYPVKVRVSYQKLLKCFVLNELHHRPPKAQKKKHLFRSLAATKFFQSTELDWVEAGLQVCRQGYNMLNLLIHRKNLNYLHLDYNFNLKPVKTLTTKERKKSRFGNAFHLCREILRLTKLVVDANVQFRLGNVDAFQLADGLQYIFSHVGQLTGMYRYKYRLMRQIRMCKDLKHLIYYRFNTGPVGKGPGCGFWAPMWRVWLFFLRGIVPLLERWLGNLLARQFEGRHSKGVAKTVTKQRVESHFDLELRAAVMHDVLDAMPEGIKQNKARVILQHLSEAWRCWKANIPWKVPGLPVPIENMILRYVKSKADWWTNVAHYNRERIRRGATVDKTVCRKNLGRLTRLWLKAEQERQHNYLKDGPYVTPEEAVAIYTTTVHWLESRKFSPIPFPPLSYKHDTKLLILALERLKESYSVAVRLNQQQREELGLIEQAYDNPHEALSRIKRHLLTQRAFKEVGIELIFEL
;
A
#
# COMPACT_ATOMS: atom_id res chain seq x y z
N MET A 1 0.44 21.01 -18.44
CA MET A 1 -0.46 21.75 -17.55
C MET A 1 0.19 23.10 -17.33
N PRO A 2 -0.48 24.19 -17.75
CA PRO A 2 -0.14 25.56 -17.38
C PRO A 2 -0.07 25.70 -15.86
N MET A 3 0.82 26.58 -15.39
CA MET A 3 0.88 26.93 -13.96
C MET A 3 -0.13 28.06 -13.68
N PRO A 4 -0.55 28.29 -12.42
CA PRO A 4 -1.67 29.21 -12.13
C PRO A 4 -1.42 30.69 -12.52
N TRP A 5 -0.17 31.06 -12.72
CA TRP A 5 0.25 32.39 -13.17
C TRP A 5 0.31 32.54 -14.70
N GLU A 6 0.02 31.48 -15.45
CA GLU A 6 -0.01 31.46 -16.91
C GLU A 6 -1.46 31.37 -17.41
N GLN A 7 -1.83 32.21 -18.38
CA GLN A 7 -3.14 32.12 -19.05
C GLN A 7 -3.16 31.03 -20.12
N VAL A 8 -2.14 31.05 -20.98
CA VAL A 8 -1.98 30.18 -22.14
C VAL A 8 -0.58 29.58 -22.09
N ARG A 9 -0.45 28.34 -22.58
CA ARG A 9 0.86 27.72 -22.75
C ARG A 9 0.89 26.97 -24.06
N ASP A 10 1.66 27.50 -24.99
CA ASP A 10 2.01 26.78 -26.21
C ASP A 10 3.02 25.69 -25.89
N VAL A 11 2.75 24.50 -26.41
CA VAL A 11 3.57 23.31 -26.20
C VAL A 11 3.92 22.67 -27.52
N LYS A 12 5.12 22.11 -27.59
CA LYS A 12 5.54 21.34 -28.77
C LYS A 12 4.81 20.01 -28.80
N VAL A 13 4.15 19.75 -29.91
CA VAL A 13 3.31 18.57 -30.12
C VAL A 13 3.88 17.71 -31.23
N LEU A 14 3.90 16.39 -31.00
CA LEU A 14 4.18 15.36 -31.98
C LEU A 14 2.90 14.55 -32.22
N TYR A 15 2.31 14.66 -33.41
CA TYR A 15 1.03 14.04 -33.73
C TYR A 15 1.16 13.07 -34.91
N HIS A 16 0.32 12.05 -34.93
CA HIS A 16 0.23 11.12 -36.06
C HIS A 16 -0.48 11.79 -37.25
N ILE A 17 -0.01 11.57 -38.48
CA ILE A 17 -0.54 12.23 -39.70
C ILE A 17 -2.05 12.03 -39.92
N THR A 18 -2.62 10.93 -39.41
CA THR A 18 -4.06 10.64 -39.49
C THR A 18 -4.87 11.19 -38.31
N GLY A 19 -4.26 11.98 -37.41
CA GLY A 19 -4.89 12.45 -36.18
C GLY A 19 -5.15 11.36 -35.13
N ALA A 20 -4.48 10.20 -35.24
CA ALA A 20 -4.76 9.05 -34.37
C ALA A 20 -4.37 9.28 -32.90
N ILE A 21 -3.22 9.92 -32.66
CA ILE A 21 -2.72 10.22 -31.32
C ILE A 21 -1.85 11.48 -31.36
N THR A 22 -1.91 12.26 -30.29
CA THR A 22 -1.15 13.49 -30.12
C THR A 22 -0.32 13.42 -28.82
N PHE A 23 0.98 13.63 -28.93
CA PHE A 23 1.92 13.64 -27.80
C PHE A 23 2.47 15.04 -27.55
N VAL A 24 2.48 15.49 -26.30
CA VAL A 24 3.25 16.69 -25.92
C VAL A 24 4.73 16.31 -25.80
N ASN A 25 5.56 16.80 -26.71
CA ASN A 25 6.98 16.49 -26.83
C ASN A 25 7.84 17.55 -26.12
N GLU A 26 7.53 17.79 -24.85
CA GLU A 26 8.23 18.77 -24.03
C GLU A 26 8.44 18.25 -22.60
N ILE A 27 9.58 18.64 -22.01
CA ILE A 27 9.88 18.37 -20.59
C ILE A 27 9.87 19.72 -19.87
N PRO A 28 9.09 19.88 -18.78
CA PRO A 28 8.94 21.16 -18.09
C PRO A 28 10.16 21.44 -17.21
N TRP A 29 11.22 21.98 -17.82
CA TRP A 29 12.40 22.48 -17.10
C TRP A 29 12.07 23.82 -16.45
N VAL A 30 12.32 23.92 -15.15
CA VAL A 30 12.14 25.15 -14.37
C VAL A 30 13.41 25.44 -13.57
N VAL A 31 13.67 26.72 -13.34
CA VAL A 31 14.72 27.17 -12.42
C VAL A 31 14.18 27.04 -11.00
N GLU A 32 14.87 26.24 -10.16
CA GLU A 32 14.37 25.85 -8.83
C GLU A 32 14.02 27.02 -7.90
N PRO A 33 14.88 28.05 -7.71
CA PRO A 33 14.53 29.19 -6.86
C PRO A 33 13.36 30.02 -7.42
N ILE A 34 13.32 30.24 -8.74
CA ILE A 34 12.22 30.97 -9.38
C ILE A 34 10.89 30.22 -9.19
N TYR A 35 10.87 28.91 -9.41
CA TYR A 35 9.67 28.10 -9.26
C TYR A 35 9.14 28.07 -7.81
N LEU A 36 10.04 28.02 -6.82
CA LEU A 36 9.66 28.11 -5.41
C LEU A 36 9.08 29.49 -5.07
N ALA A 37 9.70 30.56 -5.56
CA ALA A 37 9.22 31.92 -5.39
C ALA A 37 7.85 32.14 -6.05
N GLN A 38 7.64 31.65 -7.28
CA GLN A 38 6.35 31.71 -7.98
C GLN A 38 5.25 31.01 -7.16
N TRP A 39 5.51 29.81 -6.65
CA TRP A 39 4.54 29.14 -5.76
C TRP A 39 4.38 29.82 -4.40
N GLY A 40 5.40 30.53 -3.91
CA GLY A 40 5.35 31.36 -2.71
C GLY A 40 4.39 32.55 -2.88
N THR A 41 4.48 33.26 -4.01
CA THR A 41 3.52 34.33 -4.34
C THR A 41 2.12 33.79 -4.56
N MET A 42 1.97 32.61 -5.20
CA MET A 42 0.66 31.93 -5.30
C MET A 42 0.06 31.62 -3.93
N TRP A 43 0.87 31.20 -2.97
CA TRP A 43 0.40 30.94 -1.61
C TRP A 43 -0.15 32.21 -0.95
N ILE A 44 0.54 33.34 -1.10
CA ILE A 44 0.11 34.64 -0.57
C ILE A 44 -1.20 35.08 -1.23
N MET A 45 -1.24 35.10 -2.57
CA MET A 45 -2.41 35.56 -3.33
C MET A 45 -3.65 34.70 -3.04
N MET A 46 -3.52 33.38 -3.04
CA MET A 46 -4.65 32.50 -2.74
C MET A 46 -5.15 32.67 -1.30
N ARG A 47 -4.27 32.99 -0.33
CA ARG A 47 -4.69 33.25 1.06
C ARG A 47 -5.38 34.61 1.19
N ARG A 48 -4.85 35.66 0.56
CA ARG A 48 -5.48 37.00 0.50
C ARG A 48 -6.87 36.90 -0.13
N GLU A 49 -6.96 36.29 -1.31
CA GLU A 49 -8.23 36.11 -2.02
C GLU A 49 -9.25 35.32 -1.20
N LYS A 50 -8.82 34.25 -0.52
CA LYS A 50 -9.72 33.47 0.34
C LYS A 50 -10.19 34.24 1.59
N ARG A 51 -9.36 35.12 2.14
CA ARG A 51 -9.72 35.99 3.26
C ARG A 51 -10.74 37.04 2.81
N ASP A 52 -10.50 37.66 1.66
CA ASP A 52 -11.23 38.84 1.21
C ASP A 52 -12.56 38.48 0.52
N ARG A 53 -12.60 37.32 -0.16
CA ARG A 53 -13.81 36.86 -0.85
C ARG A 53 -14.86 36.31 0.12
N ARG A 54 -16.00 37.00 0.23
CA ARG A 54 -17.14 36.61 1.10
C ARG A 54 -17.67 35.20 0.84
N HIS A 55 -17.87 34.82 -0.43
CA HIS A 55 -18.35 33.49 -0.82
C HIS A 55 -17.51 32.91 -1.94
N PHE A 56 -16.68 31.92 -1.62
CA PHE A 56 -15.91 31.19 -2.61
C PHE A 56 -16.73 30.00 -3.15
N LYS A 57 -17.26 30.13 -4.39
CA LYS A 57 -17.98 29.04 -5.06
C LYS A 57 -16.99 28.13 -5.80
N ARG A 58 -16.90 26.87 -5.38
CA ARG A 58 -16.12 25.85 -6.11
C ARG A 58 -16.82 25.46 -7.41
N MET A 59 -16.05 25.23 -8.47
CA MET A 59 -16.56 24.68 -9.73
C MET A 59 -17.25 23.31 -9.55
N ARG A 60 -18.24 23.00 -10.41
CA ARG A 60 -18.94 21.72 -10.39
C ARG A 60 -18.10 20.63 -11.05
N PHE A 61 -18.21 19.39 -10.56
CA PHE A 61 -17.56 18.22 -11.15
C PHE A 61 -18.59 17.11 -11.43
N PRO A 62 -18.60 16.51 -12.63
CA PRO A 62 -17.84 16.90 -13.82
C PRO A 62 -18.23 18.32 -14.34
N PRO A 63 -17.33 19.04 -15.04
CA PRO A 63 -17.64 20.40 -15.49
C PRO A 63 -18.65 20.45 -16.64
N PHE A 64 -18.61 19.49 -17.56
CA PHE A 64 -19.56 19.30 -18.66
C PHE A 64 -20.44 18.06 -18.40
N ASP A 65 -21.60 18.02 -19.05
CA ASP A 65 -22.54 16.90 -18.92
C ASP A 65 -22.01 15.62 -19.59
N ASP A 66 -22.56 14.45 -19.21
CA ASP A 66 -22.15 13.14 -19.73
C ASP A 66 -22.39 12.99 -21.24
N GLU A 67 -23.49 13.58 -21.74
CA GLU A 67 -23.95 13.47 -23.14
C GLU A 67 -23.44 14.60 -24.05
N GLU A 68 -22.80 15.62 -23.47
CA GLU A 68 -22.29 16.77 -24.22
C GLU A 68 -20.99 16.40 -24.95
N PRO A 69 -20.91 16.58 -26.29
CA PRO A 69 -19.69 16.28 -27.03
C PRO A 69 -18.55 17.22 -26.61
N PRO A 70 -17.28 16.77 -26.65
CA PRO A 70 -16.14 17.63 -26.34
C PRO A 70 -16.12 18.83 -27.28
N LEU A 71 -16.14 20.04 -26.70
CA LEU A 71 -16.08 21.30 -27.42
C LEU A 71 -14.92 21.34 -28.42
N ASP A 72 -15.15 22.01 -29.54
CA ASP A 72 -14.10 22.27 -30.50
C ASP A 72 -13.34 23.55 -30.13
N TYR A 73 -12.01 23.49 -30.22
CA TYR A 73 -11.14 24.59 -29.79
C TYR A 73 -11.27 25.80 -30.71
N ALA A 74 -11.31 25.57 -32.03
CA ALA A 74 -11.41 26.64 -33.03
C ALA A 74 -12.70 27.44 -32.87
N ASP A 75 -13.83 26.76 -32.69
CA ASP A 75 -15.14 27.42 -32.65
C ASP A 75 -15.44 28.12 -31.31
N ASN A 76 -14.91 27.61 -30.19
CA ASN A 76 -15.36 28.04 -28.86
C ASN A 76 -14.28 28.72 -28.00
N VAL A 77 -12.99 28.45 -28.25
CA VAL A 77 -11.91 28.85 -27.34
C VAL A 77 -10.87 29.75 -28.01
N LEU A 78 -10.68 29.63 -29.33
CA LEU A 78 -9.64 30.36 -30.06
C LEU A 78 -9.84 31.88 -30.00
N ASP A 79 -11.07 32.35 -30.19
CA ASP A 79 -11.40 33.79 -30.25
C ASP A 79 -11.77 34.40 -28.88
N VAL A 80 -11.69 33.62 -27.80
CA VAL A 80 -12.02 34.09 -26.45
C VAL A 80 -10.76 34.49 -25.70
N ASP A 81 -10.68 35.76 -25.32
CA ASP A 81 -9.59 36.27 -24.50
C ASP A 81 -9.62 35.60 -23.10
N PRO A 82 -8.51 34.96 -22.68
CA PRO A 82 -8.44 34.30 -21.40
C PRO A 82 -8.54 35.31 -20.26
N LEU A 83 -9.24 34.94 -19.19
CA LEU A 83 -9.25 35.71 -17.94
C LEU A 83 -7.84 35.88 -17.36
N GLU A 84 -7.67 36.90 -16.53
CA GLU A 84 -6.41 37.17 -15.85
C GLU A 84 -5.94 35.96 -15.01
N PRO A 85 -4.65 35.62 -15.06
CA PRO A 85 -4.10 34.55 -14.25
C PRO A 85 -3.87 35.04 -12.81
N ILE A 86 -3.43 34.16 -11.92
CA ILE A 86 -3.06 34.58 -10.56
C ILE A 86 -1.65 35.18 -10.62
N GLN A 87 -1.53 36.50 -10.46
CA GLN A 87 -0.26 37.22 -10.36
C GLN A 87 -0.31 38.14 -9.14
N LEU A 88 0.79 38.22 -8.40
CA LEU A 88 0.96 39.20 -7.32
C LEU A 88 1.42 40.50 -7.96
N GLU A 89 0.81 41.62 -7.59
CA GLU A 89 1.33 42.94 -7.92
C GLU A 89 2.71 43.11 -7.28
N LEU A 90 3.73 43.25 -8.13
CA LEU A 90 5.12 43.40 -7.73
C LEU A 90 5.45 44.88 -7.58
N ASP A 91 6.30 45.23 -6.62
CA ASP A 91 6.74 46.61 -6.41
C ASP A 91 7.83 47.00 -7.43
N GLU A 92 7.69 48.16 -8.08
CA GLU A 92 8.63 48.57 -9.14
C GLU A 92 10.04 48.88 -8.61
N GLU A 93 10.17 49.32 -7.36
CA GLU A 93 11.45 49.69 -6.74
C GLU A 93 12.08 48.49 -6.01
N GLU A 94 11.35 47.89 -5.06
CA GLU A 94 11.84 46.77 -4.26
C GLU A 94 12.08 45.50 -5.09
N ASP A 95 11.19 45.23 -6.05
CA ASP A 95 11.20 44.01 -6.88
C ASP A 95 11.75 44.24 -8.28
N SER A 96 12.38 45.40 -8.52
CA SER A 96 12.99 45.80 -9.80
C SER A 96 13.82 44.70 -10.48
N ALA A 97 14.53 43.88 -9.69
CA ALA A 97 15.37 42.78 -10.19
C ALA A 97 14.59 41.64 -10.88
N VAL A 98 13.30 41.46 -10.54
CA VAL A 98 12.45 40.36 -11.03
C VAL A 98 11.18 40.83 -11.74
N HIS A 99 10.76 42.09 -11.55
CA HIS A 99 9.49 42.67 -11.99
C HIS A 99 9.06 42.29 -13.42
N THR A 100 9.97 42.39 -14.39
CA THR A 100 9.64 42.27 -15.83
C THR A 100 9.47 40.85 -16.36
N TRP A 101 10.00 39.83 -15.68
CA TRP A 101 10.10 38.47 -16.24
C TRP A 101 9.55 37.38 -15.32
N PHE A 102 9.17 37.73 -14.08
CA PHE A 102 8.89 36.75 -13.02
C PHE A 102 7.78 35.76 -13.36
N TYR A 103 6.74 36.18 -14.07
CA TYR A 103 5.58 35.35 -14.42
C TYR A 103 5.62 34.75 -15.83
N ASP A 104 6.74 34.89 -16.54
CA ASP A 104 6.95 34.24 -17.84
C ASP A 104 6.91 32.71 -17.72
N HIS A 105 6.49 32.02 -18.79
CA HIS A 105 6.52 30.56 -18.86
C HIS A 105 7.94 29.98 -18.70
N LYS A 106 8.92 30.59 -19.40
CA LYS A 106 10.35 30.31 -19.26
C LYS A 106 11.09 31.63 -19.03
N PRO A 107 11.21 32.04 -17.77
CA PRO A 107 11.83 33.31 -17.43
C PRO A 107 13.29 33.36 -17.89
N LEU A 108 13.74 34.56 -18.30
CA LEU A 108 15.14 34.88 -18.60
C LEU A 108 15.78 34.10 -19.78
N VAL A 109 15.03 33.34 -20.60
CA VAL A 109 15.58 32.54 -21.72
C VAL A 109 16.42 33.37 -22.70
N LYS A 110 16.02 34.62 -22.93
CA LYS A 110 16.65 35.55 -23.87
C LYS A 110 17.88 36.27 -23.27
N THR A 111 18.21 36.01 -22.00
CA THR A 111 19.30 36.69 -21.27
C THR A 111 20.53 35.79 -21.10
N LYS A 112 21.67 36.39 -20.73
CA LYS A 112 22.92 35.67 -20.42
C LYS A 112 22.88 34.86 -19.11
N LEU A 113 21.85 35.07 -18.28
CA LEU A 113 21.68 34.37 -17.01
C LEU A 113 21.32 32.89 -17.19
N ILE A 114 20.87 32.51 -18.39
CA ILE A 114 20.55 31.13 -18.76
C ILE A 114 21.34 30.75 -20.03
N ASN A 115 21.64 29.46 -20.17
CA ASN A 115 22.42 28.93 -21.29
C ASN A 115 21.70 28.91 -22.66
N GLY A 116 20.59 29.63 -22.83
CA GLY A 116 19.77 29.69 -24.04
C GLY A 116 18.54 28.76 -24.07
N PRO A 117 17.94 28.52 -25.25
CA PRO A 117 16.62 27.87 -25.40
C PRO A 117 16.52 26.44 -24.85
N SER A 118 17.65 25.76 -24.67
CA SER A 118 17.69 24.42 -24.05
C SER A 118 17.32 24.43 -22.56
N TYR A 119 17.40 25.59 -21.89
CA TYR A 119 16.96 25.85 -20.52
C TYR A 119 17.49 24.84 -19.49
N ARG A 120 18.81 24.64 -19.44
CA ARG A 120 19.46 23.58 -18.63
C ARG A 120 20.30 24.08 -17.47
N LYS A 121 20.90 25.26 -17.61
CA LYS A 121 21.79 25.86 -16.60
C LYS A 121 21.36 27.30 -16.36
N TRP A 122 21.47 27.72 -15.11
CA TRP A 122 21.15 29.08 -14.69
C TRP A 122 22.27 29.63 -13.81
N HIS A 123 22.48 30.94 -13.89
CA HIS A 123 23.39 31.72 -13.04
C HIS A 123 22.69 33.04 -12.73
N LEU A 124 22.36 33.27 -11.47
CA LEU A 124 21.60 34.44 -11.01
C LEU A 124 22.49 35.35 -10.15
N SER A 125 22.22 36.65 -10.21
CA SER A 125 22.89 37.66 -9.37
C SER A 125 22.34 37.60 -7.93
N LEU A 126 23.09 38.18 -6.98
CA LEU A 126 22.67 38.23 -5.57
C LEU A 126 21.36 39.00 -5.35
N PRO A 127 21.10 40.16 -5.98
CA PRO A 127 19.82 40.86 -5.84
C PRO A 127 18.64 39.98 -6.27
N ILE A 128 18.75 39.30 -7.42
CA ILE A 128 17.71 38.37 -7.88
C ILE A 128 17.48 37.27 -6.86
N MET A 129 18.54 36.65 -6.34
CA MET A 129 18.42 35.57 -5.35
C MET A 129 17.79 36.05 -4.04
N ALA A 130 18.11 37.26 -3.59
CA ALA A 130 17.54 37.85 -2.37
C ALA A 130 16.04 38.08 -2.53
N THR A 131 15.60 38.69 -3.63
CA THR A 131 14.18 38.91 -3.92
C THR A 131 13.40 37.60 -4.03
N LEU A 132 13.96 36.59 -4.73
CA LEU A 132 13.33 35.28 -4.85
C LEU A 132 13.23 34.54 -3.49
N TYR A 133 14.25 34.67 -2.63
CA TYR A 133 14.23 34.09 -1.29
C TYR A 133 13.13 34.72 -0.42
N ARG A 134 12.97 36.04 -0.49
CA ARG A 134 11.89 36.78 0.17
C ARG A 134 10.51 36.30 -0.27
N PHE A 135 10.27 36.19 -1.59
CA PHE A 135 9.00 35.68 -2.14
C PHE A 135 8.68 34.24 -1.75
N ALA A 136 9.70 33.39 -1.62
CA ALA A 136 9.53 32.01 -1.23
C ALA A 136 9.34 31.81 0.28
N GLY A 137 9.55 32.84 1.11
CA GLY A 137 9.60 32.74 2.57
C GLY A 137 8.44 31.97 3.21
N GLN A 138 7.22 32.14 2.70
CA GLN A 138 6.03 31.44 3.22
C GLN A 138 6.05 29.90 3.06
N LEU A 139 6.89 29.38 2.16
CA LEU A 139 7.04 27.95 1.90
C LEU A 139 8.28 27.35 2.56
N LEU A 140 9.24 28.18 2.93
CA LEU A 140 10.52 27.74 3.48
C LEU A 140 10.42 27.48 4.98
N SER A 141 11.43 26.78 5.49
CA SER A 141 11.61 26.58 6.92
C SER A 141 12.47 27.71 7.47
N ASP A 142 12.15 28.16 8.69
CA ASP A 142 12.96 29.11 9.43
C ASP A 142 14.14 28.41 10.15
N LEU A 143 14.23 27.09 10.08
CA LEU A 143 15.26 26.30 10.74
C LEU A 143 16.58 26.33 9.94
N VAL A 144 17.57 27.02 10.51
CA VAL A 144 18.93 27.08 9.96
C VAL A 144 19.81 25.94 10.51
N ASP A 145 19.65 25.61 11.80
CA ASP A 145 20.48 24.60 12.46
C ASP A 145 19.98 23.16 12.22
N ARG A 146 20.89 22.28 11.82
CA ARG A 146 20.63 20.85 11.60
C ARG A 146 20.40 20.10 12.91
N ASN A 147 20.84 20.63 14.05
CA ASN A 147 20.62 20.04 15.37
C ASN A 147 19.14 19.86 15.71
N TYR A 148 18.23 20.65 15.11
CA TYR A 148 16.78 20.44 15.26
C TYR A 148 16.33 19.02 14.90
N PHE A 149 17.00 18.38 13.94
CA PHE A 149 16.66 17.04 13.47
C PHE A 149 17.33 15.92 14.28
N TYR A 150 17.85 16.18 15.48
CA TYR A 150 18.36 15.15 16.37
C TYR A 150 17.26 14.10 16.66
N LEU A 151 17.57 12.82 16.42
CA LEU A 151 16.61 11.70 16.44
C LEU A 151 15.43 11.82 15.46
N PHE A 152 15.43 12.83 14.59
CA PHE A 152 14.41 13.07 13.57
C PHE A 152 15.00 13.14 12.17
N ASP A 153 16.13 12.45 11.98
CA ASP A 153 16.86 12.31 10.73
C ASP A 153 16.71 10.91 10.12
N MET A 154 17.27 10.72 8.93
CA MET A 154 17.15 9.47 8.19
C MET A 154 17.77 8.29 8.90
N GLU A 155 18.95 8.46 9.50
CA GLU A 155 19.66 7.37 10.17
C GLU A 155 18.89 6.91 11.42
N SER A 156 18.34 7.85 12.19
CA SER A 156 17.47 7.52 13.34
C SER A 156 16.21 6.77 12.93
N PHE A 157 15.56 7.16 11.81
CA PHE A 157 14.39 6.42 11.32
C PHE A 157 14.73 5.02 10.79
N PHE A 158 15.90 4.84 10.17
CA PHE A 158 16.37 3.52 9.73
C PHE A 158 16.64 2.62 10.93
N THR A 159 17.29 3.14 11.96
CA THR A 159 17.55 2.43 13.22
C THR A 159 16.25 2.10 13.95
N ALA A 160 15.32 3.05 14.09
CA ALA A 160 14.00 2.81 14.68
C ALA A 160 13.25 1.69 13.95
N LYS A 161 13.27 1.69 12.61
CA LYS A 161 12.67 0.62 11.80
C LYS A 161 13.35 -0.74 12.01
N ALA A 162 14.68 -0.77 12.09
CA ALA A 162 15.44 -2.00 12.26
C ALA A 162 15.18 -2.65 13.63
N LEU A 163 15.06 -1.83 14.67
CA LEU A 163 14.80 -2.24 16.05
C LEU A 163 13.31 -2.45 16.38
N ASN A 164 12.40 -2.21 15.43
CA ASN A 164 10.95 -2.21 15.66
C ASN A 164 10.51 -1.24 16.79
N MET A 165 11.18 -0.09 16.88
CA MET A 165 10.86 0.99 17.82
C MET A 165 10.21 2.16 17.09
N CYS A 166 9.56 3.04 17.84
CA CYS A 166 8.97 4.25 17.28
C CYS A 166 9.35 5.49 18.09
N ILE A 167 9.81 6.50 17.37
CA ILE A 167 10.12 7.83 17.90
C ILE A 167 8.80 8.60 18.04
N PRO A 168 8.57 9.34 19.12
CA PRO A 168 7.42 10.25 19.22
C PRO A 168 7.36 11.19 18.00
N GLY A 169 6.18 11.31 17.38
CA GLY A 169 6.03 12.08 16.14
C GLY A 169 6.58 11.41 14.87
N GLY A 170 7.40 10.36 14.99
CA GLY A 170 8.00 9.63 13.89
C GLY A 170 7.11 8.54 13.26
N PRO A 171 7.58 7.90 12.16
CA PRO A 171 6.84 6.88 11.45
C PRO A 171 6.91 5.50 12.15
N LYS A 172 5.84 4.70 12.01
CA LYS A 172 5.78 3.31 12.50
C LYS A 172 5.91 2.31 11.34
N PHE A 173 6.66 1.23 11.54
CA PHE A 173 6.93 0.20 10.52
C PHE A 173 6.52 -1.20 10.99
N GLU A 174 6.48 -2.12 10.03
CA GLU A 174 6.44 -3.54 10.35
C GLU A 174 7.80 -4.01 10.89
N PRO A 175 7.83 -4.94 11.86
CA PRO A 175 9.07 -5.51 12.37
C PRO A 175 9.90 -6.10 11.22
N LEU A 176 11.19 -5.74 11.16
CA LEU A 176 12.10 -6.28 10.16
C LEU A 176 12.43 -7.75 10.43
N TYR A 177 12.58 -8.07 11.72
CA TYR A 177 12.84 -9.41 12.22
C TYR A 177 11.68 -9.81 13.13
N ARG A 178 11.14 -11.01 12.92
CA ARG A 178 10.03 -11.61 13.70
C ARG A 178 10.48 -12.93 14.35
N ASP A 179 11.78 -13.10 14.48
CA ASP A 179 12.46 -14.29 14.99
C ASP A 179 12.43 -14.39 16.51
N MET A 180 12.08 -13.31 17.21
CA MET A 180 11.77 -13.34 18.64
C MET A 180 10.25 -13.56 18.78
N GLU A 181 9.81 -14.79 19.03
CA GLU A 181 8.45 -14.99 19.52
C GLU A 181 8.32 -14.37 20.92
N LYS A 182 7.11 -13.92 21.28
CA LYS A 182 6.86 -13.41 22.63
C LYS A 182 7.05 -14.55 23.63
N GLY A 183 8.21 -14.61 24.29
CA GLY A 183 8.54 -15.66 25.26
C GLY A 183 9.92 -16.32 25.06
N ASP A 184 10.59 -16.09 23.93
CA ASP A 184 11.89 -16.69 23.59
C ASP A 184 13.10 -15.87 24.08
N GLU A 185 12.91 -14.84 24.92
CA GLU A 185 14.03 -14.34 25.71
C GLU A 185 14.29 -15.37 26.82
N ASP A 186 15.17 -16.34 26.51
CA ASP A 186 15.66 -17.31 27.48
C ASP A 186 16.02 -16.57 28.77
N TRP A 187 15.42 -17.02 29.89
CA TRP A 187 15.78 -16.48 31.20
C TRP A 187 17.27 -16.71 31.41
N ASN A 188 18.02 -15.62 31.43
CA ASN A 188 19.47 -15.62 31.57
C ASN A 188 19.82 -14.88 32.85
N GLU A 189 20.95 -15.23 33.46
CA GLU A 189 21.43 -14.59 34.69
C GLU A 189 21.59 -13.06 34.57
N PHE A 190 21.77 -12.54 33.35
CA PHE A 190 21.91 -11.11 33.06
C PHE A 190 20.59 -10.33 33.11
N ASN A 191 19.44 -11.00 32.90
CA ASN A 191 18.13 -10.37 32.87
C ASN A 191 17.36 -10.56 34.20
N ASP A 192 18.03 -11.06 35.24
CA ASP A 192 17.47 -11.22 36.59
C ASP A 192 17.19 -9.84 37.21
N ILE A 193 15.95 -9.60 37.59
CA ILE A 193 15.49 -8.33 38.14
C ILE A 193 16.19 -7.97 39.46
N ASN A 194 16.66 -8.96 40.23
CA ASN A 194 17.36 -8.73 41.49
C ASN A 194 18.79 -8.19 41.28
N LYS A 195 19.35 -8.36 40.08
CA LYS A 195 20.71 -7.91 39.73
C LYS A 195 20.71 -6.56 38.97
N LEU A 196 19.54 -6.04 38.61
CA LEU A 196 19.39 -4.82 37.82
C LEU A 196 19.08 -3.60 38.69
N ILE A 197 19.99 -2.62 38.72
CA ILE A 197 19.75 -1.34 39.40
C ILE A 197 19.00 -0.39 38.46
N ILE A 198 17.69 -0.27 38.65
CA ILE A 198 16.83 0.65 37.85
C ILE A 198 16.77 2.02 38.53
N ARG A 199 17.71 2.92 38.22
CA ARG A 199 17.64 4.33 38.66
C ARG A 199 16.78 5.20 37.76
N SER A 200 16.76 4.90 36.47
CA SER A 200 15.99 5.62 35.47
C SER A 200 15.56 4.66 34.37
N PRO A 201 14.32 4.75 33.88
CA PRO A 201 13.84 3.85 32.85
C PRO A 201 14.55 4.12 31.52
N LEU A 202 15.01 3.05 30.86
CA LEU A 202 15.59 3.12 29.53
C LEU A 202 14.52 3.49 28.49
N ARG A 203 14.56 4.73 28.01
CA ARG A 203 13.66 5.25 26.98
C ARG A 203 14.03 4.75 25.58
N THR A 204 13.04 4.77 24.68
CA THR A 204 13.22 4.41 23.27
C THR A 204 14.26 5.28 22.56
N GLU A 205 14.34 6.55 22.93
CA GLU A 205 15.25 7.55 22.38
C GLU A 205 16.71 7.16 22.67
N TYR A 206 17.02 6.62 23.86
CA TYR A 206 18.35 6.15 24.20
C TYR A 206 18.76 4.95 23.35
N ARG A 207 17.81 4.04 23.12
CA ARG A 207 18.01 2.85 22.28
C ARG A 207 18.22 3.20 20.81
N ILE A 208 17.80 4.37 20.35
CA ILE A 208 18.01 4.84 18.97
C ILE A 208 19.28 5.69 18.88
N ALA A 209 19.52 6.57 19.85
CA ALA A 209 20.72 7.41 19.93
C ALA A 209 21.99 6.56 20.05
N PHE A 210 21.96 5.53 20.91
CA PHE A 210 23.09 4.64 21.16
C PHE A 210 22.68 3.18 20.89
N PRO A 211 22.50 2.81 19.61
CA PRO A 211 21.84 1.55 19.26
C PRO A 211 22.64 0.31 19.62
N HIS A 212 23.97 0.41 19.68
CA HIS A 212 24.85 -0.69 20.05
C HIS A 212 24.98 -0.92 21.56
N LEU A 213 24.63 0.09 22.38
CA LEU A 213 24.78 0.03 23.83
C LEU A 213 23.54 -0.53 24.52
N TYR A 214 22.35 -0.06 24.13
CA TYR A 214 21.10 -0.34 24.85
C TYR A 214 20.20 -1.39 24.19
N ASN A 215 20.67 -2.09 23.14
CA ASN A 215 19.90 -3.12 22.46
C ASN A 215 20.65 -4.44 22.35
N ASN A 216 19.92 -5.52 22.57
CA ASN A 216 20.40 -6.86 22.23
C ASN A 216 20.26 -7.08 20.72
N ARG A 217 21.32 -7.60 20.08
CA ARG A 217 21.37 -7.94 18.63
C ARG A 217 20.97 -6.77 17.70
N PRO A 218 21.67 -5.62 17.74
CA PRO A 218 21.40 -4.47 16.87
C PRO A 218 21.76 -4.79 15.41
N ARG A 219 20.79 -5.30 14.64
CA ARG A 219 20.97 -5.72 13.24
C ARG A 219 20.49 -4.65 12.27
N LYS A 220 21.31 -4.31 11.26
CA LYS A 220 21.00 -3.29 10.23
C LYS A 220 20.65 -1.91 10.81
N VAL A 221 21.20 -1.59 11.97
CA VAL A 221 21.15 -0.24 12.55
C VAL A 221 22.12 0.68 11.81
N ARG A 222 21.89 1.98 11.91
CA ARG A 222 22.74 3.02 11.33
C ARG A 222 23.12 4.04 12.39
N LEU A 223 24.31 4.60 12.26
CA LEU A 223 24.81 5.67 13.11
C LEU A 223 24.65 7.01 12.38
N GLY A 224 23.99 7.96 13.04
CA GLY A 224 23.86 9.33 12.57
C GLY A 224 24.90 10.26 13.22
N PRO A 225 25.07 11.49 12.70
CA PRO A 225 25.87 12.51 13.36
C PRO A 225 25.25 12.88 14.71
N TYR A 226 26.07 12.93 15.76
CA TYR A 226 25.60 13.25 17.12
C TYR A 226 25.22 14.73 17.27
N HIS A 227 26.07 15.63 16.80
CA HIS A 227 25.90 17.07 16.95
C HIS A 227 26.65 17.82 15.85
N THR A 228 26.10 18.95 15.40
CA THR A 228 26.80 19.94 14.56
C THR A 228 27.04 21.22 15.38
N PRO A 229 28.11 21.99 15.13
CA PRO A 229 28.29 23.28 15.80
C PRO A 229 27.04 24.15 15.69
N MET A 230 26.59 24.72 16.80
CA MET A 230 25.38 25.54 16.85
C MET A 230 25.56 26.79 15.98
N ILE A 231 24.63 27.02 15.06
CA ILE A 231 24.66 28.18 14.17
C ILE A 231 23.97 29.34 14.91
N MET A 232 24.76 30.32 15.36
CA MET A 232 24.28 31.55 16.01
C MET A 232 24.10 32.69 15.00
N TYR A 233 23.27 32.47 13.98
CA TYR A 233 22.95 33.48 12.97
C TYR A 233 21.77 34.34 13.44
N ILE A 234 21.95 35.66 13.42
CA ILE A 234 20.90 36.63 13.75
C ILE A 234 20.39 37.24 12.45
N LYS A 235 19.08 37.14 12.23
CA LYS A 235 18.44 37.67 11.03
C LYS A 235 18.05 39.12 11.28
N THR A 236 18.50 40.01 10.39
CA THR A 236 18.13 41.43 10.41
C THR A 236 16.71 41.59 9.87
N GLU A 237 15.80 42.15 10.68
CA GLU A 237 14.42 42.45 10.25
C GLU A 237 14.28 43.88 9.72
N ASP A 238 15.11 44.80 10.20
CA ASP A 238 15.13 46.20 9.77
C ASP A 238 16.28 46.46 8.78
N PRO A 239 15.99 46.82 7.51
CA PRO A 239 17.01 47.11 6.51
C PRO A 239 17.72 48.46 6.73
N ASP A 240 17.19 49.34 7.58
CA ASP A 240 17.81 50.65 7.87
C ASP A 240 19.05 50.53 8.77
N LEU A 241 19.20 49.39 9.46
CA LEU A 241 20.38 49.12 10.28
C LEU A 241 21.59 48.72 9.43
N PRO A 242 22.82 49.11 9.82
CA PRO A 242 24.04 48.68 9.14
C PRO A 242 24.15 47.16 9.00
N ALA A 243 24.80 46.66 7.95
CA ALA A 243 24.93 45.20 7.75
C ALA A 243 25.72 44.51 8.88
N PHE A 244 26.69 45.21 9.47
CA PHE A 244 27.42 44.76 10.65
C PHE A 244 27.11 45.70 11.82
N TYR A 245 26.33 45.21 12.77
CA TYR A 245 26.01 45.95 13.99
C TYR A 245 25.96 45.01 15.19
N TYR A 246 26.05 45.60 16.37
CA TYR A 246 25.93 44.88 17.63
C TYR A 246 24.46 44.69 17.97
N ASP A 247 23.91 43.52 17.61
CA ASP A 247 22.50 43.20 17.81
C ASP A 247 22.15 43.06 19.32
N PRO A 248 20.98 43.55 19.78
CA PRO A 248 20.56 43.43 21.18
C PRO A 248 20.50 41.99 21.72
N LEU A 249 20.39 40.97 20.86
CA LEU A 249 20.43 39.56 21.23
C LEU A 249 21.84 39.08 21.61
N ILE A 250 22.89 39.84 21.28
CA ILE A 250 24.28 39.50 21.62
C ILE A 250 24.59 39.96 23.05
N HIS A 251 25.09 39.04 23.88
CA HIS A 251 25.49 39.35 25.26
C HIS A 251 26.67 40.32 25.32
N PRO A 252 26.55 41.44 26.06
CA PRO A 252 27.60 42.47 26.13
C PRO A 252 28.91 41.90 26.65
N ILE A 253 30.00 42.23 25.95
CA ILE A 253 31.35 41.87 26.35
C ILE A 253 31.76 42.78 27.52
N THR A 254 31.87 42.22 28.72
CA THR A 254 32.31 42.96 29.90
C THR A 254 33.84 43.03 29.96
N ALA A 255 34.39 44.24 30.06
CA ALA A 255 35.84 44.46 30.13
C ALA A 255 36.37 44.28 31.57
N ALA A 256 36.21 43.10 32.17
CA ALA A 256 36.62 42.84 33.56
C ALA A 256 38.15 42.70 33.79
N HIS A 257 38.97 42.79 32.73
CA HIS A 257 40.42 42.53 32.77
C HIS A 257 41.30 43.61 32.10
N LYS A 258 40.79 44.82 31.83
CA LYS A 258 41.55 45.89 31.15
C LYS A 258 42.83 46.31 31.89
N ASP A 259 42.76 46.49 33.22
CA ASP A 259 43.87 47.06 34.01
C ASP A 259 45.17 46.22 34.02
N ARG A 260 45.12 44.94 33.64
CA ARG A 260 46.28 44.02 33.69
C ARG A 260 47.00 43.85 32.35
N ARG A 261 46.39 44.23 31.23
CA ARG A 261 46.99 44.13 29.89
C ARG A 261 47.46 45.47 29.36
N ASP A 262 46.72 46.56 29.59
CA ASP A 262 47.11 47.88 29.08
C ASP A 262 48.45 48.36 29.65
N LYS A 263 48.77 48.01 30.91
CA LYS A 263 50.10 48.30 31.51
C LYS A 263 51.27 47.58 30.83
N LYS A 264 51.04 46.44 30.18
CA LYS A 264 52.11 45.63 29.58
C LYS A 264 52.35 45.93 28.11
N VAL A 265 51.40 46.59 27.45
CA VAL A 265 51.50 46.99 26.04
C VAL A 265 52.12 48.38 25.92
N HIS A 266 51.78 49.31 26.82
CA HIS A 266 52.36 50.65 26.81
C HIS A 266 53.82 50.75 27.31
N GLU A 267 54.37 49.70 27.94
CA GLU A 267 55.78 49.71 28.40
C GLU A 267 56.80 49.29 27.30
N GLU A 268 56.35 48.82 26.14
CA GLU A 268 57.23 48.35 25.03
C GLU A 268 57.32 49.32 23.83
N ASP A 269 56.56 50.43 23.82
CA ASP A 269 56.37 51.28 22.61
C ASP A 269 57.20 52.58 22.56
N ASP A 270 58.04 52.89 23.56
CA ASP A 270 58.72 54.20 23.63
C ASP A 270 60.17 54.21 23.06
N ASP A 271 60.67 53.15 22.40
CA ASP A 271 62.10 53.06 22.04
C ASP A 271 62.47 52.48 20.64
N ASP A 272 61.59 52.44 19.62
CA ASP A 272 62.01 52.08 18.25
C ASP A 272 61.40 52.96 17.14
N ASP A 273 62.27 53.66 16.39
CA ASP A 273 62.07 54.49 15.19
C ASP A 273 61.51 53.71 13.97
N PHE A 274 60.42 52.94 14.14
CA PHE A 274 59.82 52.17 13.05
C PHE A 274 58.65 52.91 12.39
N GLU A 275 58.93 53.57 11.26
CA GLU A 275 57.91 54.15 10.38
C GLU A 275 57.56 53.21 9.22
N LEU A 276 56.26 53.08 8.92
CA LEU A 276 55.81 52.35 7.73
C LEU A 276 56.27 53.08 6.46
N PRO A 277 56.72 52.36 5.41
CA PRO A 277 57.12 52.99 4.14
C PRO A 277 56.00 53.83 3.52
N VAL A 278 56.37 54.96 2.92
CA VAL A 278 55.41 55.85 2.22
C VAL A 278 54.67 55.07 1.13
N GLY A 279 53.34 55.09 1.18
CA GLY A 279 52.46 54.34 0.29
C GLY A 279 51.96 53.00 0.85
N VAL A 280 52.33 52.63 2.09
CA VAL A 280 51.75 51.50 2.80
C VAL A 280 50.50 51.96 3.55
N GLU A 281 49.35 51.63 2.99
CA GLU A 281 48.03 51.88 3.58
C GLU A 281 47.27 50.55 3.81
N PRO A 282 46.18 50.54 4.60
CA PRO A 282 45.30 49.38 4.67
C PRO A 282 44.86 48.91 3.28
N LEU A 283 44.96 47.61 3.01
CA LEU A 283 44.80 47.00 1.67
C LEU A 283 43.52 47.41 0.90
N LEU A 284 42.45 47.79 1.61
CA LEU A 284 41.11 48.01 1.08
C LEU A 284 40.51 49.35 1.56
N ILE A 285 41.35 50.37 1.75
CA ILE A 285 40.93 51.68 2.27
C ILE A 285 39.85 52.36 1.41
N ASP A 286 39.92 52.20 0.08
CA ASP A 286 38.97 52.80 -0.87
C ASP A 286 37.62 52.08 -0.91
N THR A 287 37.51 50.87 -0.34
CA THR A 287 36.28 50.08 -0.40
C THR A 287 35.48 50.20 0.89
N GLN A 288 34.18 50.48 0.75
CA GLN A 288 33.26 50.53 1.89
C GLN A 288 33.15 49.16 2.58
N LEU A 289 33.05 49.16 3.91
CA LEU A 289 32.97 47.94 4.73
C LEU A 289 31.72 47.10 4.40
N TYR A 290 30.60 47.76 4.11
CA TYR A 290 29.37 47.12 3.67
C TYR A 290 28.68 47.97 2.60
N THR A 291 27.87 47.30 1.80
CA THR A 291 26.99 47.86 0.76
C THR A 291 25.56 47.40 1.01
N ASP A 292 24.59 48.00 0.30
CA ASP A 292 23.15 47.66 0.42
C ASP A 292 22.84 46.17 0.21
N THR A 293 23.67 45.47 -0.58
CA THR A 293 23.48 44.04 -0.87
C THR A 293 24.19 43.11 0.13
N THR A 294 24.96 43.65 1.08
CA THR A 294 25.81 42.86 1.98
C THR A 294 24.98 42.06 2.98
N ALA A 295 24.02 42.69 3.65
CA ALA A 295 23.13 42.03 4.60
C ALA A 295 22.32 40.91 3.92
N ALA A 296 21.76 41.20 2.72
CA ALA A 296 21.04 40.21 1.92
C ALA A 296 21.95 39.04 1.49
N GLY A 297 23.20 39.32 1.12
CA GLY A 297 24.20 38.30 0.78
C GLY A 297 24.53 37.37 1.96
N ILE A 298 24.69 37.93 3.17
CA ILE A 298 24.91 37.16 4.40
C ILE A 298 23.67 36.30 4.71
N SER A 299 22.47 36.83 4.56
CA SER A 299 21.22 36.08 4.74
C SER A 299 21.10 34.89 3.79
N LEU A 300 21.48 35.06 2.52
CA LEU A 300 21.50 33.97 1.53
C LEU A 300 22.50 32.85 1.87
N LEU A 301 23.57 33.13 2.62
CA LEU A 301 24.54 32.11 3.07
C LEU A 301 23.86 31.03 3.92
N TYR A 302 22.94 31.46 4.79
CA TYR A 302 22.21 30.60 5.72
C TYR A 302 20.85 30.13 5.17
N ALA A 303 20.52 30.49 3.94
CA ALA A 303 19.27 30.09 3.31
C ALA A 303 19.28 28.59 2.93
N PRO A 304 18.10 27.93 2.91
CA PRO A 304 18.01 26.54 2.45
C PRO A 304 18.31 26.43 0.96
N ARG A 305 18.79 25.26 0.53
CA ARG A 305 18.88 24.93 -0.90
C ARG A 305 17.49 25.09 -1.54
N PRO A 306 17.33 25.80 -2.66
CA PRO A 306 18.37 26.24 -3.61
C PRO A 306 18.92 27.66 -3.42
N PHE A 307 18.49 28.42 -2.40
CA PHE A 307 18.76 29.85 -2.28
C PHE A 307 20.20 30.19 -1.87
N ASN A 308 20.91 29.25 -1.25
CA ASN A 308 22.33 29.38 -0.93
C ASN A 308 23.28 29.17 -2.14
N MET A 309 22.76 29.05 -3.36
CA MET A 309 23.56 28.81 -4.57
C MET A 309 23.30 29.90 -5.61
N ARG A 310 24.37 30.49 -6.17
CA ARG A 310 24.28 31.47 -7.28
C ARG A 310 24.08 30.84 -8.66
N SER A 311 24.41 29.56 -8.82
CA SER A 311 24.25 28.87 -10.09
C SER A 311 23.85 27.42 -9.88
N GLY A 312 23.18 26.86 -10.88
CA GLY A 312 22.70 25.49 -10.80
C GLY A 312 22.22 24.93 -12.12
N ARG A 313 21.69 23.71 -12.05
CA ARG A 313 20.95 23.09 -13.16
C ARG A 313 19.47 23.30 -12.96
N THR A 314 18.75 23.47 -14.06
CA THR A 314 17.29 23.44 -14.03
C THR A 314 16.84 22.03 -13.65
N ARG A 315 15.69 21.95 -12.98
CA ARG A 315 15.05 20.70 -12.59
C ARG A 315 13.71 20.59 -13.30
N ARG A 316 13.15 19.38 -13.35
CA ARG A 316 11.77 19.24 -13.83
C ARG A 316 10.82 19.76 -12.76
N ALA A 317 9.73 20.40 -13.16
CA ALA A 317 8.73 20.93 -12.23
C ALA A 317 8.24 19.85 -11.24
N GLU A 318 8.03 18.61 -11.70
CA GLU A 318 7.61 17.52 -10.83
C GLU A 318 8.70 17.02 -9.85
N ASP A 319 9.97 17.32 -10.09
CA ASP A 319 11.06 16.88 -9.22
C ASP A 319 11.25 17.80 -8.00
N ILE A 320 10.62 18.98 -7.96
CA ILE A 320 10.73 19.96 -6.88
C ILE A 320 9.59 19.75 -5.85
N PRO A 321 9.89 19.30 -4.62
CA PRO A 321 8.88 19.16 -3.57
C PRO A 321 8.69 20.45 -2.77
N LEU A 322 7.61 21.18 -3.07
CA LEU A 322 7.29 22.45 -2.40
C LEU A 322 7.02 22.31 -0.88
N VAL A 323 6.55 21.14 -0.42
CA VAL A 323 6.07 20.92 0.95
C VAL A 323 6.83 19.82 1.69
N SER A 324 8.00 19.40 1.18
CA SER A 324 8.74 18.31 1.83
C SER A 324 9.24 18.68 3.21
N GLU A 325 9.75 19.90 3.37
CA GLU A 325 10.33 20.33 4.64
C GLU A 325 9.28 20.38 5.75
N TRP A 326 8.05 20.78 5.41
CA TRP A 326 6.97 20.91 6.39
C TRP A 326 6.65 19.63 7.17
N PHE A 327 6.74 18.44 6.54
CA PHE A 327 6.46 17.17 7.23
C PHE A 327 7.73 16.43 7.68
N LYS A 328 8.91 16.93 7.29
CA LYS A 328 10.19 16.50 7.86
C LYS A 328 10.44 17.15 9.22
N GLU A 329 9.76 18.26 9.50
CA GLU A 329 9.72 18.87 10.83
C GLU A 329 8.72 18.18 11.76
N HIS A 330 8.84 18.45 13.06
CA HIS A 330 7.84 18.00 14.03
C HIS A 330 6.50 18.70 13.78
N CYS A 331 5.41 17.93 13.91
CA CYS A 331 4.07 18.49 13.78
C CYS A 331 3.76 19.38 15.00
N PRO A 332 3.21 20.60 14.82
CA PRO A 332 2.80 21.45 15.93
C PRO A 332 1.83 20.73 16.89
N PRO A 333 2.02 20.81 18.22
CA PRO A 333 1.23 20.05 19.19
C PRO A 333 -0.26 20.45 19.20
N SER A 334 -0.56 21.70 18.84
CA SER A 334 -1.92 22.25 18.71
C SER A 334 -2.74 21.61 17.59
N TYR A 335 -2.10 20.96 16.61
CA TYR A 335 -2.80 20.35 15.49
C TYR A 335 -3.53 19.07 15.91
N PRO A 336 -4.72 18.78 15.37
CA PRO A 336 -5.51 17.61 15.77
C PRO A 336 -4.86 16.30 15.33
N VAL A 337 -5.26 15.20 16.00
CA VAL A 337 -4.75 13.83 15.76
C VAL A 337 -4.71 13.46 14.28
N LYS A 338 -5.77 13.83 13.54
CA LYS A 338 -5.89 13.57 12.10
C LYS A 338 -4.69 14.10 11.29
N VAL A 339 -4.19 15.28 11.64
CA VAL A 339 -3.06 15.93 10.95
C VAL A 339 -1.75 15.31 11.41
N ARG A 340 -1.59 15.07 12.71
CA ARG A 340 -0.40 14.39 13.28
C ARG A 340 -0.17 13.02 12.63
N VAL A 341 -1.23 12.25 12.41
CA VAL A 341 -1.17 10.97 11.68
C VAL A 341 -0.76 11.16 10.22
N SER A 342 -1.21 12.23 9.55
CA SER A 342 -0.81 12.53 8.18
C SER A 342 0.68 12.90 8.08
N TYR A 343 1.22 13.67 9.01
CA TYR A 343 2.67 13.92 9.11
C TYR A 343 3.46 12.60 9.22
N GLN A 344 3.08 11.73 10.17
CA GLN A 344 3.71 10.41 10.35
C GLN A 344 3.65 9.54 9.09
N LYS A 345 2.54 9.57 8.35
CA LYS A 345 2.38 8.79 7.10
C LYS A 345 3.21 9.33 5.94
N LEU A 346 3.30 10.65 5.79
CA LEU A 346 4.14 11.29 4.79
C LEU A 346 5.61 11.00 5.07
N LEU A 347 6.02 11.14 6.34
CA LEU A 347 7.36 10.80 6.80
C LEU A 347 7.67 9.31 6.58
N LYS A 348 6.73 8.41 6.87
CA LYS A 348 6.85 6.98 6.56
C LYS A 348 7.08 6.73 5.07
N CYS A 349 6.38 7.44 4.20
CA CYS A 349 6.56 7.29 2.75
C CYS A 349 7.94 7.81 2.30
N PHE A 350 8.40 8.92 2.88
CA PHE A 350 9.72 9.47 2.64
C PHE A 350 10.82 8.48 3.06
N VAL A 351 10.78 7.98 4.30
CA VAL A 351 11.74 7.00 4.81
C VAL A 351 11.76 5.72 3.97
N LEU A 352 10.61 5.21 3.53
CA LEU A 352 10.56 4.02 2.68
C LEU A 352 11.11 4.23 1.27
N ASN A 353 11.03 5.46 0.73
CA ASN A 353 11.59 5.77 -0.58
C ASN A 353 13.12 5.78 -0.51
N GLU A 354 13.69 6.39 0.52
CA GLU A 354 15.15 6.45 0.74
C GLU A 354 15.73 5.08 1.12
N LEU A 355 15.07 4.34 2.03
CA LEU A 355 15.54 3.03 2.48
C LEU A 355 15.68 2.02 1.33
N HIS A 356 14.75 2.05 0.38
CA HIS A 356 14.75 1.16 -0.78
C HIS A 356 15.34 1.82 -2.03
N HIS A 357 15.94 3.00 -1.90
CA HIS A 357 16.62 3.65 -2.99
C HIS A 357 17.80 2.79 -3.43
N ARG A 358 17.86 2.51 -4.73
CA ARG A 358 19.01 1.86 -5.37
C ARG A 358 19.52 2.80 -6.46
N PRO A 359 20.84 2.94 -6.60
CA PRO A 359 21.39 3.76 -7.66
C PRO A 359 20.86 3.26 -9.01
N PRO A 360 20.46 4.17 -9.92
CA PRO A 360 19.91 3.78 -11.20
C PRO A 360 20.96 3.00 -12.00
N LYS A 361 20.61 1.78 -12.43
CA LYS A 361 21.50 0.99 -13.28
C LYS A 361 21.73 1.72 -14.60
N ALA A 362 22.98 1.73 -15.09
CA ALA A 362 23.26 2.21 -16.43
C ALA A 362 22.46 1.38 -17.44
N GLN A 363 21.74 2.06 -18.34
CA GLN A 363 20.90 1.45 -19.37
C GLN A 363 21.12 2.20 -20.68
N LYS A 364 20.97 1.51 -21.82
CA LYS A 364 20.97 2.17 -23.13
C LYS A 364 19.79 3.14 -23.22
N LYS A 365 20.06 4.42 -23.48
CA LYS A 365 19.02 5.45 -23.63
C LYS A 365 18.16 5.13 -24.85
N LYS A 366 16.86 4.91 -24.63
CA LYS A 366 15.85 4.73 -25.68
C LYS A 366 14.97 5.97 -25.73
N HIS A 367 14.98 6.69 -26.84
CA HIS A 367 14.21 7.93 -27.01
C HIS A 367 12.99 7.67 -27.90
N LEU A 368 11.85 7.38 -27.28
CA LEU A 368 10.61 7.03 -28.00
C LEU A 368 10.18 8.11 -28.99
N PHE A 369 9.99 9.36 -28.53
CA PHE A 369 9.51 10.44 -29.39
C PHE A 369 10.48 10.83 -30.50
N ARG A 370 11.80 10.71 -30.29
CA ARG A 370 12.78 10.89 -31.37
C ARG A 370 12.66 9.80 -32.42
N SER A 371 12.39 8.57 -32.00
CA SER A 371 12.20 7.44 -32.92
C SER A 371 10.91 7.58 -33.72
N LEU A 372 9.83 8.06 -33.08
CA LEU A 372 8.56 8.32 -33.77
C LEU A 372 8.67 9.49 -34.74
N ALA A 373 9.28 10.61 -34.33
CA ALA A 373 9.48 11.79 -35.17
C ALA A 373 10.38 11.52 -36.40
N ALA A 374 11.25 10.51 -36.34
CA ALA A 374 12.06 10.10 -37.50
C ALA A 374 11.24 9.34 -38.56
N THR A 375 10.01 8.94 -38.27
CA THR A 375 9.14 8.25 -39.23
C THR A 375 8.25 9.23 -39.99
N LYS A 376 7.88 8.88 -41.22
CA LYS A 376 6.95 9.67 -42.05
C LYS A 376 5.53 9.82 -41.48
N PHE A 377 5.19 9.03 -40.45
CA PHE A 377 3.84 8.98 -39.89
C PHE A 377 3.60 10.00 -38.79
N PHE A 378 4.64 10.69 -38.32
CA PHE A 378 4.52 11.71 -37.28
C PHE A 378 5.03 13.05 -37.78
N GLN A 379 4.31 14.12 -37.43
CA GLN A 379 4.68 15.50 -37.71
C GLN A 379 4.74 16.28 -36.40
N SER A 380 5.50 17.37 -36.40
CA SER A 380 5.67 18.24 -35.25
C SER A 380 5.03 19.60 -35.52
N THR A 381 4.33 20.13 -34.52
CA THR A 381 3.79 21.50 -34.54
C THR A 381 3.86 22.08 -33.12
N GLU A 382 3.44 23.33 -32.96
CA GLU A 382 3.23 24.00 -31.68
C GLU A 382 1.74 24.32 -31.56
N LEU A 383 1.12 23.90 -30.45
CA LEU A 383 -0.31 24.10 -30.17
C LEU A 383 -0.47 24.58 -28.73
N ASP A 384 -1.59 25.26 -28.47
CA ASP A 384 -2.00 25.53 -27.09
C ASP A 384 -2.24 24.21 -26.33
N TRP A 385 -1.89 24.21 -25.06
CA TRP A 385 -2.06 23.07 -24.17
C TRP A 385 -3.52 22.62 -24.05
N VAL A 386 -4.49 23.55 -24.07
CA VAL A 386 -5.92 23.21 -24.00
C VAL A 386 -6.37 22.51 -25.28
N GLU A 387 -5.94 23.00 -26.44
CA GLU A 387 -6.20 22.35 -27.73
C GLU A 387 -5.64 20.91 -27.75
N ALA A 388 -4.36 20.75 -27.38
CA ALA A 388 -3.74 19.42 -27.30
C ALA A 388 -4.47 18.50 -26.29
N GLY A 389 -4.96 19.07 -25.18
CA GLY A 389 -5.74 18.35 -24.16
C GLY A 389 -7.09 17.85 -24.68
N LEU A 390 -7.83 18.71 -25.40
CA LEU A 390 -9.10 18.36 -26.04
C LEU A 390 -8.91 17.28 -27.11
N GLN A 391 -7.85 17.40 -27.94
CA GLN A 391 -7.48 16.39 -28.92
C GLN A 391 -7.22 15.02 -28.25
N VAL A 392 -6.45 14.97 -27.17
CA VAL A 392 -6.17 13.72 -26.43
C VAL A 392 -7.46 13.11 -25.85
N CYS A 393 -8.38 13.93 -25.33
CA CYS A 393 -9.66 13.44 -24.81
C CYS A 393 -10.53 12.84 -25.93
N ARG A 394 -10.66 13.54 -27.06
CA ARG A 394 -11.40 13.10 -28.25
C ARG A 394 -10.80 11.81 -28.83
N GLN A 395 -9.48 11.75 -28.97
CA GLN A 395 -8.75 10.55 -29.44
C GLN A 395 -8.97 9.36 -28.49
N GLY A 396 -8.82 9.56 -27.18
CA GLY A 396 -9.03 8.52 -26.18
C GLY A 396 -10.45 7.96 -26.20
N TYR A 397 -11.46 8.83 -26.30
CA TYR A 397 -12.86 8.44 -26.46
C TYR A 397 -13.06 7.59 -27.73
N ASN A 398 -12.59 8.07 -28.88
CA ASN A 398 -12.72 7.38 -30.15
C ASN A 398 -12.02 6.02 -30.14
N MET A 399 -10.80 5.91 -29.59
CA MET A 399 -10.08 4.64 -29.49
C MET A 399 -10.86 3.59 -28.67
N LEU A 400 -11.42 3.99 -27.52
CA LEU A 400 -12.19 3.09 -26.68
C LEU A 400 -13.52 2.71 -27.34
N ASN A 401 -14.19 3.67 -27.99
CA ASN A 401 -15.45 3.42 -28.67
C ASN A 401 -15.26 2.51 -29.89
N LEU A 402 -14.21 2.73 -30.69
CA LEU A 402 -13.81 1.83 -31.79
C LEU A 402 -13.57 0.40 -31.29
N LEU A 403 -12.98 0.22 -30.11
CA LEU A 403 -12.79 -1.11 -29.52
C LEU A 403 -14.11 -1.77 -29.07
N ILE A 404 -15.08 -0.99 -28.60
CA ILE A 404 -16.44 -1.47 -28.27
C ILE A 404 -17.14 -1.95 -29.56
N HIS A 405 -17.14 -1.10 -30.60
CA HIS A 405 -17.74 -1.43 -31.89
C HIS A 405 -17.03 -2.59 -32.59
N ARG A 406 -15.69 -2.66 -32.55
CA ARG A 406 -14.90 -3.77 -33.13
C ARG A 406 -15.23 -5.13 -32.49
N LYS A 407 -15.74 -5.14 -31.26
CA LYS A 407 -16.21 -6.36 -30.57
C LYS A 407 -17.70 -6.66 -30.81
N ASN A 408 -18.37 -5.84 -31.60
CA ASN A 408 -19.81 -5.88 -31.87
C ASN A 408 -20.61 -5.87 -30.56
N LEU A 409 -20.41 -4.81 -29.77
CA LEU A 409 -21.04 -4.58 -28.45
C LEU A 409 -21.99 -3.37 -28.50
N ASN A 410 -22.92 -3.36 -29.46
CA ASN A 410 -23.83 -2.24 -29.73
C ASN A 410 -24.80 -1.90 -28.57
N TYR A 411 -24.91 -2.80 -27.58
CA TYR A 411 -25.71 -2.63 -26.37
C TYR A 411 -24.94 -1.98 -25.21
N LEU A 412 -23.71 -1.53 -25.45
CA LEU A 412 -22.93 -0.69 -24.54
C LEU A 412 -22.74 0.68 -25.17
N HIS A 413 -22.94 1.71 -24.35
CA HIS A 413 -22.65 3.08 -24.70
C HIS A 413 -21.54 3.62 -23.78
N LEU A 414 -20.53 4.25 -24.38
CA LEU A 414 -19.52 5.01 -23.68
C LEU A 414 -19.91 6.48 -23.82
N ASP A 415 -20.19 7.15 -22.70
CA ASP A 415 -20.47 8.59 -22.73
C ASP A 415 -19.18 9.42 -22.79
N TYR A 416 -19.29 10.73 -23.02
CA TYR A 416 -18.12 11.60 -23.22
C TYR A 416 -17.33 11.84 -21.93
N ASN A 417 -17.95 11.66 -20.76
CA ASN A 417 -17.26 11.64 -19.47
C ASN A 417 -16.67 10.26 -19.13
N PHE A 418 -16.66 9.33 -20.09
CA PHE A 418 -16.10 7.99 -20.00
C PHE A 418 -16.83 7.05 -19.03
N ASN A 419 -18.12 7.21 -18.73
CA ASN A 419 -18.92 6.12 -18.14
C ASN A 419 -19.26 5.08 -19.21
N LEU A 420 -19.10 3.80 -18.87
CA LEU A 420 -19.57 2.70 -19.70
C LEU A 420 -20.93 2.23 -19.15
N LYS A 421 -22.01 2.50 -19.88
CA LYS A 421 -23.39 2.20 -19.48
C LYS A 421 -24.00 1.17 -20.45
N PRO A 422 -24.79 0.20 -19.97
CA PRO A 422 -25.59 -0.65 -20.85
C PRO A 422 -26.82 0.12 -21.36
N VAL A 423 -27.09 0.05 -22.66
CA VAL A 423 -28.26 0.72 -23.28
C VAL A 423 -29.58 0.04 -22.90
N LYS A 424 -29.51 -1.27 -22.64
CA LYS A 424 -30.62 -2.12 -22.23
C LYS A 424 -30.19 -3.12 -21.18
N THR A 425 -31.13 -3.78 -20.52
CA THR A 425 -30.82 -4.93 -19.67
C THR A 425 -30.18 -6.05 -20.48
N LEU A 426 -28.97 -6.45 -20.11
CA LEU A 426 -28.18 -7.42 -20.87
C LEU A 426 -28.56 -8.86 -20.52
N THR A 427 -28.68 -9.71 -21.54
CA THR A 427 -28.78 -11.15 -21.36
C THR A 427 -27.49 -11.73 -20.77
N THR A 428 -27.54 -12.94 -20.20
CA THR A 428 -26.34 -13.61 -19.67
C THR A 428 -25.25 -13.81 -20.74
N LYS A 429 -25.62 -14.01 -22.01
CA LYS A 429 -24.69 -14.15 -23.14
C LYS A 429 -24.01 -12.82 -23.47
N GLU A 430 -24.80 -11.75 -23.60
CA GLU A 430 -24.28 -10.39 -23.82
C GLU A 430 -23.37 -9.96 -22.68
N ARG A 431 -23.79 -10.13 -21.41
CA ARG A 431 -22.99 -9.79 -20.22
C ARG A 431 -21.67 -10.54 -20.15
N LYS A 432 -21.63 -11.83 -20.52
CA LYS A 432 -20.38 -12.60 -20.58
C LYS A 432 -19.46 -12.10 -21.70
N LYS A 433 -20.02 -11.74 -22.87
CA LYS A 433 -19.27 -11.23 -24.02
C LYS A 433 -18.69 -9.82 -23.78
N SER A 434 -19.46 -8.96 -23.13
CA SER A 434 -19.12 -7.55 -22.91
C SER A 434 -18.29 -7.27 -21.67
N ARG A 435 -17.95 -8.29 -20.88
CA ARG A 435 -17.13 -8.17 -19.68
C ARG A 435 -15.69 -7.78 -20.03
N PHE A 436 -15.42 -6.49 -20.03
CA PHE A 436 -14.07 -5.96 -20.18
C PHE A 436 -13.20 -6.25 -18.95
N GLY A 437 -11.88 -6.33 -19.18
CA GLY A 437 -10.90 -6.54 -18.12
C GLY A 437 -10.31 -5.22 -17.61
N ASN A 438 -9.36 -5.34 -16.67
CA ASN A 438 -8.73 -4.18 -16.03
C ASN A 438 -7.99 -3.27 -17.01
N ALA A 439 -7.46 -3.78 -18.13
CA ALA A 439 -6.75 -2.98 -19.13
C ALA A 439 -7.63 -1.86 -19.70
N PHE A 440 -8.83 -2.23 -20.17
CA PHE A 440 -9.81 -1.30 -20.73
C PHE A 440 -10.29 -0.30 -19.67
N HIS A 441 -10.76 -0.82 -18.52
CA HIS A 441 -11.35 0.04 -17.50
C HIS A 441 -10.34 0.96 -16.81
N LEU A 442 -9.08 0.53 -16.61
CA LEU A 442 -8.06 1.39 -16.03
C LEU A 442 -7.65 2.50 -17.01
N CYS A 443 -7.54 2.19 -18.31
CA CYS A 443 -7.30 3.21 -19.35
C CYS A 443 -8.45 4.23 -19.39
N ARG A 444 -9.69 3.76 -19.44
CA ARG A 444 -10.91 4.59 -19.39
C ARG A 444 -10.92 5.55 -18.21
N GLU A 445 -10.58 5.06 -17.01
CA GLU A 445 -10.59 5.91 -15.80
C GLU A 445 -9.40 6.89 -15.73
N ILE A 446 -8.27 6.59 -16.39
CA ILE A 446 -7.18 7.56 -16.57
C ILE A 446 -7.63 8.67 -17.53
N LEU A 447 -8.27 8.31 -18.64
CA LEU A 447 -8.82 9.28 -19.59
C LEU A 447 -9.90 10.15 -18.95
N ARG A 448 -10.75 9.58 -18.09
CA ARG A 448 -11.68 10.35 -17.24
C ARG A 448 -10.95 11.38 -16.38
N LEU A 449 -9.88 10.99 -15.69
CA LEU A 449 -9.10 11.94 -14.86
C LEU A 449 -8.49 13.05 -15.73
N THR A 450 -7.93 12.70 -16.88
CA THR A 450 -7.39 13.68 -17.83
C THR A 450 -8.48 14.63 -18.31
N LYS A 451 -9.65 14.13 -18.69
CA LYS A 451 -10.78 14.93 -19.13
C LYS A 451 -11.26 15.91 -18.06
N LEU A 452 -11.41 15.47 -16.81
CA LEU A 452 -11.76 16.37 -15.69
C LEU A 452 -10.79 17.55 -15.53
N VAL A 453 -9.49 17.30 -15.73
CA VAL A 453 -8.45 18.35 -15.65
C VAL A 453 -8.52 19.27 -16.86
N VAL A 454 -8.66 18.73 -18.07
CA VAL A 454 -8.75 19.50 -19.32
C VAL A 454 -10.01 20.37 -19.31
N ASP A 455 -11.18 19.78 -19.01
CA ASP A 455 -12.45 20.48 -18.94
C ASP A 455 -12.45 21.63 -17.92
N ALA A 456 -11.73 21.48 -16.81
CA ALA A 456 -11.56 22.57 -15.85
C ALA A 456 -10.80 23.76 -16.46
N ASN A 457 -9.76 23.50 -17.25
CA ASN A 457 -9.03 24.55 -17.97
C ASN A 457 -9.87 25.13 -19.11
N VAL A 458 -10.70 24.33 -19.78
CA VAL A 458 -11.64 24.82 -20.79
C VAL A 458 -12.64 25.80 -20.18
N GLN A 459 -13.23 25.47 -19.03
CA GLN A 459 -14.16 26.37 -18.32
C GLN A 459 -13.51 27.69 -17.89
N PHE A 460 -12.22 27.67 -17.54
CA PHE A 460 -11.45 28.90 -17.30
C PHE A 460 -11.25 29.72 -18.57
N ARG A 461 -10.90 29.06 -19.68
CA ARG A 461 -10.67 29.71 -20.98
C ARG A 461 -11.95 30.26 -21.62
N LEU A 462 -13.10 29.67 -21.32
CA LEU A 462 -14.42 30.20 -21.72
C LEU A 462 -14.89 31.39 -20.86
N GLY A 463 -14.15 31.77 -19.82
CA GLY A 463 -14.54 32.84 -18.89
C GLY A 463 -15.62 32.46 -17.88
N ASN A 464 -16.05 31.19 -17.82
CA ASN A 464 -17.10 30.72 -16.92
C ASN A 464 -16.63 30.57 -15.46
N VAL A 465 -15.32 30.41 -15.25
CA VAL A 465 -14.68 30.14 -13.96
C VAL A 465 -13.42 30.99 -13.86
N ASP A 466 -13.19 31.63 -12.71
CA ASP A 466 -11.99 32.44 -12.49
C ASP A 466 -10.71 31.60 -12.21
N ALA A 467 -9.54 32.24 -12.24
CA ALA A 467 -8.26 31.55 -12.04
C ALA A 467 -8.12 30.90 -10.65
N PHE A 468 -8.68 31.51 -9.60
CA PHE A 468 -8.63 30.99 -8.23
C PHE A 468 -9.52 29.74 -8.07
N GLN A 469 -10.71 29.75 -8.68
CA GLN A 469 -11.65 28.64 -8.74
C GLN A 469 -11.09 27.51 -9.60
N LEU A 470 -10.40 27.80 -10.71
CA LEU A 470 -9.63 26.81 -11.46
C LEU A 470 -8.59 26.14 -10.56
N ALA A 471 -7.79 26.93 -9.84
CA ALA A 471 -6.76 26.39 -8.96
C ALA A 471 -7.35 25.52 -7.83
N ASP A 472 -8.42 25.97 -7.15
CA ASP A 472 -9.14 25.17 -6.15
C ASP A 472 -9.81 23.93 -6.77
N GLY A 473 -10.28 24.03 -8.01
CA GLY A 473 -10.83 22.94 -8.79
C GLY A 473 -9.79 21.85 -9.08
N LEU A 474 -8.61 22.21 -9.56
CA LEU A 474 -7.48 21.30 -9.77
C LEU A 474 -7.02 20.67 -8.45
N GLN A 475 -6.94 21.47 -7.37
CA GLN A 475 -6.65 20.95 -6.03
C GLN A 475 -7.68 19.89 -5.62
N TYR A 476 -8.95 20.16 -5.86
CA TYR A 476 -10.04 19.25 -5.54
C TYR A 476 -9.95 17.96 -6.36
N ILE A 477 -9.73 18.06 -7.67
CA ILE A 477 -9.57 16.90 -8.57
C ILE A 477 -8.46 15.98 -8.04
N PHE A 478 -7.24 16.50 -7.87
CA PHE A 478 -6.10 15.68 -7.46
C PHE A 478 -6.20 15.16 -6.02
N SER A 479 -6.95 15.84 -5.16
CA SER A 479 -7.24 15.37 -3.80
C SER A 479 -8.32 14.27 -3.74
N HIS A 480 -9.25 14.25 -4.70
CA HIS A 480 -10.45 13.41 -4.66
C HIS A 480 -10.60 12.49 -5.89
N VAL A 481 -9.49 12.09 -6.53
CA VAL A 481 -9.49 11.12 -7.64
C VAL A 481 -10.24 9.83 -7.29
N GLY A 482 -10.16 9.35 -6.04
CA GLY A 482 -10.91 8.17 -5.61
C GLY A 482 -12.43 8.33 -5.55
N GLN A 483 -12.94 9.56 -5.56
CA GLN A 483 -14.37 9.89 -5.55
C GLN A 483 -14.84 10.27 -6.96
N LEU A 484 -14.07 11.08 -7.67
CA LEU A 484 -14.39 11.55 -9.03
C LEU A 484 -14.17 10.48 -10.10
N THR A 485 -13.32 9.48 -9.81
CA THR A 485 -13.07 8.34 -10.69
C THR A 485 -13.34 7.01 -9.95
N GLY A 486 -13.24 5.90 -10.67
CA GLY A 486 -13.32 4.53 -10.17
C GLY A 486 -12.01 3.75 -10.25
N MET A 487 -10.86 4.40 -10.46
CA MET A 487 -9.58 3.74 -10.75
C MET A 487 -9.19 2.65 -9.74
N TYR A 488 -9.49 2.84 -8.45
CA TYR A 488 -9.14 1.90 -7.38
C TYR A 488 -9.83 0.53 -7.53
N ARG A 489 -10.97 0.45 -8.23
CA ARG A 489 -11.69 -0.81 -8.48
C ARG A 489 -10.91 -1.72 -9.43
N TYR A 490 -10.21 -1.14 -10.39
CA TYR A 490 -9.46 -1.86 -11.43
C TYR A 490 -7.98 -2.02 -11.09
N LYS A 491 -7.46 -1.20 -10.16
CA LYS A 491 -6.13 -1.37 -9.55
C LYS A 491 -6.10 -0.85 -8.11
N TYR A 492 -6.35 -1.73 -7.15
CA TYR A 492 -6.47 -1.34 -5.73
C TYR A 492 -5.20 -0.76 -5.10
N ARG A 493 -4.00 -1.09 -5.62
CA ARG A 493 -2.73 -0.52 -5.12
C ARG A 493 -2.68 1.02 -5.22
N LEU A 494 -3.50 1.61 -6.08
CA LEU A 494 -3.73 3.06 -6.20
C LEU A 494 -4.20 3.72 -4.89
N MET A 495 -4.75 2.95 -3.95
CA MET A 495 -5.09 3.43 -2.62
C MET A 495 -3.88 4.04 -1.89
N ARG A 496 -2.65 3.68 -2.26
CA ARG A 496 -1.43 4.34 -1.77
C ARG A 496 -1.42 5.83 -2.15
N GLN A 497 -1.68 6.16 -3.41
CA GLN A 497 -1.73 7.54 -3.90
C GLN A 497 -2.90 8.31 -3.31
N ILE A 498 -4.10 7.71 -3.29
CA ILE A 498 -5.29 8.37 -2.72
C ILE A 498 -5.06 8.75 -1.25
N ARG A 499 -4.47 7.85 -0.45
CA ARG A 499 -4.13 8.16 0.95
C ARG A 499 -3.08 9.28 1.05
N MET A 500 -2.04 9.23 0.22
CA MET A 500 -1.00 10.26 0.19
C MET A 500 -1.56 11.64 -0.18
N CYS A 501 -2.46 11.75 -1.17
CA CYS A 501 -3.11 13.02 -1.50
C CYS A 501 -4.00 13.53 -0.36
N LYS A 502 -4.69 12.64 0.38
CA LYS A 502 -5.44 13.02 1.58
C LYS A 502 -4.52 13.55 2.69
N ASP A 503 -3.37 12.90 2.90
CA ASP A 503 -2.38 13.33 3.89
C ASP A 503 -1.77 14.69 3.51
N LEU A 504 -1.44 14.91 2.23
CA LEU A 504 -1.00 16.21 1.71
C LEU A 504 -2.09 17.28 1.86
N LYS A 505 -3.36 16.94 1.62
CA LYS A 505 -4.49 17.84 1.84
C LYS A 505 -4.54 18.31 3.30
N HIS A 506 -4.37 17.41 4.26
CA HIS A 506 -4.36 17.78 5.68
C HIS A 506 -3.16 18.67 6.03
N LEU A 507 -1.97 18.32 5.55
CA LEU A 507 -0.76 19.11 5.73
C LEU A 507 -0.94 20.55 5.23
N ILE A 508 -1.39 20.70 3.98
CA ILE A 508 -1.57 22.00 3.32
C ILE A 508 -2.67 22.80 4.01
N TYR A 509 -3.85 22.20 4.25
CA TYR A 509 -5.01 22.95 4.72
C TYR A 509 -4.83 23.52 6.13
N TYR A 510 -4.08 22.82 7.00
CA TYR A 510 -3.82 23.29 8.36
C TYR A 510 -2.74 24.36 8.45
N ARG A 511 -1.85 24.47 7.45
CA ARG A 511 -0.96 25.62 7.30
C ARG A 511 -1.65 26.78 6.57
N PHE A 512 -2.48 26.49 5.56
CA PHE A 512 -3.15 27.49 4.71
C PHE A 512 -4.29 28.23 5.43
N ASN A 513 -5.18 27.51 6.12
CA ASN A 513 -6.33 28.06 6.84
C ASN A 513 -5.94 28.45 8.28
N THR A 514 -5.01 29.39 8.40
CA THR A 514 -4.49 29.91 9.67
C THR A 514 -4.67 31.42 9.74
N GLY A 515 -4.82 31.95 10.96
CA GLY A 515 -5.08 33.36 11.21
C GLY A 515 -6.46 33.79 10.69
N PRO A 516 -6.55 34.84 9.85
CA PRO A 516 -7.83 35.36 9.36
C PRO A 516 -8.50 34.47 8.29
N VAL A 517 -7.79 33.46 7.76
CA VAL A 517 -8.31 32.57 6.71
C VAL A 517 -9.11 31.41 7.33
N GLY A 518 -10.42 31.43 7.14
CA GLY A 518 -11.34 30.44 7.69
C GLY A 518 -11.35 29.06 6.98
N LYS A 519 -12.16 28.14 7.52
CA LYS A 519 -12.44 26.84 6.89
C LYS A 519 -13.42 27.02 5.72
N GLY A 520 -13.11 26.44 4.57
CA GLY A 520 -13.94 26.51 3.37
C GLY A 520 -13.20 26.13 2.10
N PRO A 521 -13.87 26.10 0.92
CA PRO A 521 -13.20 26.06 -0.39
C PRO A 521 -12.34 27.31 -0.61
N GLY A 522 -11.49 27.30 -1.64
CA GLY A 522 -10.58 28.42 -1.97
C GLY A 522 -9.10 28.13 -1.70
N CYS A 523 -8.70 26.86 -1.65
CA CYS A 523 -7.29 26.48 -1.52
C CYS A 523 -6.79 25.92 -2.86
N GLY A 524 -6.09 26.72 -3.66
CA GLY A 524 -5.62 26.34 -4.99
C GLY A 524 -4.24 25.68 -5.09
N PHE A 525 -3.64 25.25 -3.97
CA PHE A 525 -2.26 24.79 -3.94
C PHE A 525 -2.06 23.33 -4.41
N TRP A 526 -2.22 23.08 -5.71
CA TRP A 526 -2.36 21.73 -6.29
C TRP A 526 -1.07 20.99 -6.65
N ALA A 527 0.07 21.69 -6.73
CA ALA A 527 1.34 21.11 -7.15
C ALA A 527 1.74 19.82 -6.38
N PRO A 528 1.62 19.74 -5.04
CA PRO A 528 1.98 18.53 -4.31
C PRO A 528 1.16 17.29 -4.71
N MET A 529 -0.15 17.43 -4.89
CA MET A 529 -1.03 16.31 -5.27
C MET A 529 -0.87 15.95 -6.75
N TRP A 530 -0.68 16.94 -7.63
CA TRP A 530 -0.39 16.73 -9.05
C TRP A 530 0.84 15.83 -9.25
N ARG A 531 1.93 16.09 -8.50
CA ARG A 531 3.15 15.28 -8.52
C ARG A 531 2.90 13.81 -8.18
N VAL A 532 2.06 13.54 -7.18
CA VAL A 532 1.71 12.16 -6.77
C VAL A 532 1.09 11.39 -7.95
N TRP A 533 0.22 12.04 -8.72
CA TRP A 533 -0.43 11.42 -9.88
C TRP A 533 0.51 11.27 -11.07
N LEU A 534 1.42 12.22 -11.32
CA LEU A 534 2.46 12.06 -12.35
C LEU A 534 3.42 10.90 -12.04
N PHE A 535 3.86 10.76 -10.78
CA PHE A 535 4.69 9.62 -10.39
C PHE A 535 3.95 8.29 -10.42
N PHE A 536 2.62 8.30 -10.22
CA PHE A 536 1.80 7.14 -10.51
C PHE A 536 1.79 6.80 -12.00
N LEU A 537 1.61 7.80 -12.87
CA LEU A 537 1.63 7.60 -14.31
C LEU A 537 2.98 7.03 -14.79
N ARG A 538 4.10 7.55 -14.28
CA ARG A 538 5.45 7.01 -14.55
C ARG A 538 5.54 5.50 -14.33
N GLY A 539 4.92 4.98 -13.26
CA GLY A 539 4.94 3.54 -12.95
C GLY A 539 3.85 2.73 -13.65
N ILE A 540 2.75 3.36 -14.08
CA ILE A 540 1.63 2.65 -14.72
C ILE A 540 1.79 2.51 -16.22
N VAL A 541 2.47 3.45 -16.88
CA VAL A 541 2.63 3.48 -18.35
C VAL A 541 3.17 2.14 -18.89
N PRO A 542 4.31 1.59 -18.42
CA PRO A 542 4.80 0.31 -18.95
C PRO A 542 3.86 -0.88 -18.70
N LEU A 543 3.10 -0.84 -17.60
CA LEU A 543 2.13 -1.88 -17.28
C LEU A 543 0.93 -1.84 -18.23
N LEU A 544 0.42 -0.63 -18.50
CA LEU A 544 -0.71 -0.42 -19.40
C LEU A 544 -0.32 -0.64 -20.85
N GLU A 545 0.86 -0.21 -21.30
CA GLU A 545 1.37 -0.52 -22.63
C GLU A 545 1.37 -2.03 -22.89
N ARG A 546 1.89 -2.83 -21.95
CA ARG A 546 1.86 -4.30 -22.06
C ARG A 546 0.44 -4.84 -22.04
N TRP A 547 -0.44 -4.34 -21.18
CA TRP A 547 -1.81 -4.82 -21.06
C TRP A 547 -2.68 -4.48 -22.28
N LEU A 548 -2.55 -3.27 -22.80
CA LEU A 548 -3.24 -2.81 -24.01
C LEU A 548 -2.64 -3.49 -25.24
N GLY A 549 -1.31 -3.63 -25.33
CA GLY A 549 -0.65 -4.40 -26.38
C GLY A 549 -1.18 -5.84 -26.45
N ASN A 550 -1.24 -6.56 -25.32
CA ASN A 550 -1.82 -7.90 -25.26
C ASN A 550 -3.32 -7.92 -25.58
N LEU A 551 -4.07 -6.87 -25.21
CA LEU A 551 -5.49 -6.77 -25.52
C LEU A 551 -5.73 -6.60 -27.01
N LEU A 552 -4.96 -5.72 -27.66
CA LEU A 552 -5.03 -5.42 -29.08
C LEU A 552 -4.52 -6.61 -29.90
N ALA A 553 -3.35 -7.19 -29.59
CA ALA A 553 -2.84 -8.39 -30.24
C ALA A 553 -3.88 -9.52 -30.21
N ARG A 554 -4.47 -9.81 -29.03
CA ARG A 554 -5.53 -10.82 -28.92
C ARG A 554 -6.81 -10.47 -29.71
N GLN A 555 -7.09 -9.18 -29.92
CA GLN A 555 -8.27 -8.75 -30.67
C GLN A 555 -8.06 -8.88 -32.18
N PHE A 556 -6.85 -8.62 -32.67
CA PHE A 556 -6.51 -8.66 -34.10
C PHE A 556 -6.00 -10.04 -34.54
N GLU A 557 -5.13 -10.69 -33.77
CA GLU A 557 -4.55 -12.00 -34.06
C GLU A 557 -5.40 -13.17 -33.52
N GLY A 558 -6.33 -12.88 -32.62
CA GLY A 558 -7.14 -13.89 -31.94
C GLY A 558 -6.45 -14.51 -30.71
N ARG A 559 -7.06 -15.56 -30.12
CA ARG A 559 -6.52 -16.25 -28.95
C ARG A 559 -5.96 -17.61 -29.36
N HIS A 560 -4.69 -17.86 -29.05
CA HIS A 560 -4.11 -19.20 -29.16
C HIS A 560 -4.68 -20.14 -28.08
N SER A 561 -5.39 -21.19 -28.49
CA SER A 561 -6.11 -22.11 -27.60
C SER A 561 -5.18 -23.07 -26.82
N LYS A 562 -4.00 -23.40 -27.39
CA LYS A 562 -3.00 -24.31 -26.81
C LYS A 562 -1.57 -23.73 -26.77
N GLY A 563 -1.40 -22.42 -26.93
CA GLY A 563 -0.07 -21.81 -27.08
C GLY A 563 0.79 -21.79 -25.80
N VAL A 564 0.18 -21.83 -24.61
CA VAL A 564 0.90 -21.80 -23.33
C VAL A 564 0.41 -22.95 -22.44
N ALA A 565 1.34 -23.79 -21.99
CA ALA A 565 1.06 -24.84 -21.03
C ALA A 565 0.48 -24.24 -19.74
N LYS A 566 -0.64 -24.77 -19.27
CA LYS A 566 -1.29 -24.28 -18.05
C LYS A 566 -0.50 -24.76 -16.83
N THR A 567 -0.01 -23.82 -16.02
CA THR A 567 0.66 -24.13 -14.74
C THR A 567 -0.28 -24.86 -13.78
N VAL A 568 0.25 -25.83 -13.02
CA VAL A 568 -0.49 -26.53 -11.97
C VAL A 568 -0.65 -25.61 -10.76
N THR A 569 -1.84 -25.07 -10.59
CA THR A 569 -2.20 -24.25 -9.42
C THR A 569 -2.94 -25.09 -8.37
N LYS A 570 -3.16 -24.54 -7.17
CA LYS A 570 -3.80 -25.20 -6.01
C LYS A 570 -5.02 -26.07 -6.36
N GLN A 571 -5.89 -25.60 -7.26
CA GLN A 571 -7.11 -26.32 -7.67
C GLN A 571 -6.84 -27.63 -8.44
N ARG A 572 -5.69 -27.74 -9.11
CA ARG A 572 -5.35 -28.87 -9.99
C ARG A 572 -4.31 -29.80 -9.40
N VAL A 573 -3.78 -29.52 -8.21
CA VAL A 573 -2.72 -30.34 -7.59
C VAL A 573 -3.17 -31.80 -7.45
N GLU A 574 -4.36 -32.06 -6.91
CA GLU A 574 -4.86 -33.43 -6.73
C GLU A 574 -5.12 -34.13 -8.09
N SER A 575 -5.74 -33.44 -9.04
CA SER A 575 -6.03 -34.01 -10.37
C SER A 575 -4.77 -34.26 -11.20
N HIS A 576 -3.75 -33.41 -11.06
CA HIS A 576 -2.47 -33.57 -11.74
C HIS A 576 -1.68 -34.73 -11.15
N PHE A 577 -1.65 -34.84 -9.81
CA PHE A 577 -1.04 -35.98 -9.14
C PHE A 577 -1.66 -37.31 -9.61
N ASP A 578 -2.99 -37.39 -9.71
CA ASP A 578 -3.67 -38.58 -10.23
C ASP A 578 -3.36 -38.85 -11.72
N LEU A 579 -3.15 -37.79 -12.51
CA LEU A 579 -2.78 -37.90 -13.92
C LEU A 579 -1.36 -38.47 -14.08
N GLU A 580 -0.40 -37.92 -13.34
CA GLU A 580 1.00 -38.38 -13.33
C GLU A 580 1.13 -39.79 -12.77
N LEU A 581 0.41 -40.11 -11.69
CA LEU A 581 0.38 -41.46 -11.12
C LEU A 581 -0.12 -42.49 -12.14
N ARG A 582 -1.21 -42.17 -12.86
CA ARG A 582 -1.73 -43.05 -13.91
C ARG A 582 -0.75 -43.20 -15.07
N ALA A 583 -0.08 -42.12 -15.48
CA ALA A 583 0.93 -42.17 -16.51
C ALA A 583 2.12 -43.06 -16.10
N ALA A 584 2.64 -42.89 -14.88
CA ALA A 584 3.73 -43.70 -14.34
C ALA A 584 3.37 -45.19 -14.27
N VAL A 585 2.17 -45.51 -13.78
CA VAL A 585 1.68 -46.90 -13.76
C VAL A 585 1.53 -47.45 -15.17
N MET A 586 1.07 -46.67 -16.15
CA MET A 586 0.99 -47.13 -17.53
C MET A 586 2.37 -47.43 -18.12
N HIS A 587 3.39 -46.63 -17.82
CA HIS A 587 4.76 -46.91 -18.24
C HIS A 587 5.26 -48.24 -17.66
N ASP A 588 5.15 -48.43 -16.34
CA ASP A 588 5.56 -49.67 -15.68
C ASP A 588 4.79 -50.90 -16.18
N VAL A 589 3.49 -50.74 -16.50
CA VAL A 589 2.68 -51.82 -17.08
C VAL A 589 3.16 -52.19 -18.48
N LEU A 590 3.53 -51.22 -19.32
CA LEU A 590 4.00 -51.50 -20.68
C LEU A 590 5.37 -52.18 -20.67
N ASP A 591 6.22 -51.84 -19.70
CA ASP A 591 7.57 -52.42 -19.54
C ASP A 591 7.51 -53.82 -18.92
N ALA A 592 6.58 -54.07 -17.99
CA ALA A 592 6.42 -55.37 -17.34
C ALA A 592 5.73 -56.44 -18.22
N MET A 593 5.13 -56.05 -19.35
CA MET A 593 4.34 -56.95 -20.21
C MET A 593 5.18 -57.55 -21.34
N PRO A 594 5.12 -58.88 -21.58
CA PRO A 594 5.80 -59.54 -22.69
C PRO A 594 5.37 -58.99 -24.06
N GLU A 595 6.24 -59.11 -25.05
CA GLU A 595 5.96 -58.72 -26.45
C GLU A 595 4.79 -59.56 -27.00
N GLY A 596 3.62 -58.92 -27.17
CA GLY A 596 2.39 -59.56 -27.65
C GLY A 596 1.10 -59.20 -26.89
N ILE A 597 1.17 -58.68 -25.65
CA ILE A 597 -0.02 -58.47 -24.77
C ILE A 597 -0.26 -56.97 -24.43
N LYS A 598 0.51 -56.05 -25.01
CA LYS A 598 0.75 -54.70 -24.45
C LYS A 598 -0.46 -53.74 -24.43
N GLN A 599 -1.42 -53.80 -25.36
CA GLN A 599 -2.41 -52.69 -25.51
C GLN A 599 -3.78 -52.91 -24.85
N ASN A 600 -4.29 -54.15 -24.74
CA ASN A 600 -5.69 -54.39 -24.34
C ASN A 600 -5.92 -54.46 -22.82
N LYS A 601 -4.89 -54.77 -22.01
CA LYS A 601 -5.05 -55.01 -20.56
C LYS A 601 -4.72 -53.81 -19.66
N ALA A 602 -4.08 -52.76 -20.19
CA ALA A 602 -3.65 -51.60 -19.41
C ALA A 602 -4.80 -50.87 -18.70
N ARG A 603 -5.96 -50.73 -19.37
CA ARG A 603 -7.15 -50.09 -18.80
C ARG A 603 -7.72 -50.86 -17.60
N VAL A 604 -7.72 -52.20 -17.67
CA VAL A 604 -8.22 -53.07 -16.59
C VAL A 604 -7.28 -53.00 -15.39
N ILE A 605 -5.97 -52.97 -15.60
CA ILE A 605 -4.98 -52.80 -14.52
C ILE A 605 -5.18 -51.44 -13.81
N LEU A 606 -5.45 -50.35 -14.54
CA LEU A 606 -5.77 -49.05 -13.94
C LEU A 606 -7.09 -49.05 -13.15
N GLN A 607 -8.06 -49.88 -13.52
CA GLN A 607 -9.28 -50.08 -12.73
C GLN A 607 -8.95 -50.80 -11.41
N HIS A 608 -8.14 -51.86 -11.46
CA HIS A 608 -7.64 -52.53 -10.25
C HIS A 608 -6.84 -51.60 -9.33
N LEU A 609 -5.98 -50.73 -9.88
CA LEU A 609 -5.29 -49.69 -9.11
C LEU A 609 -6.28 -48.74 -8.40
N SER A 610 -7.31 -48.31 -9.12
CA SER A 610 -8.32 -47.40 -8.57
C SER A 610 -9.14 -48.07 -7.47
N GLU A 611 -9.44 -49.37 -7.62
CA GLU A 611 -10.17 -50.16 -6.62
C GLU A 611 -9.30 -50.46 -5.40
N ALA A 612 -8.04 -50.87 -5.59
CA ALA A 612 -7.09 -51.07 -4.50
C ALA A 612 -6.94 -49.79 -3.64
N TRP A 613 -6.93 -48.61 -4.26
CA TRP A 613 -6.94 -47.33 -3.54
C TRP A 613 -8.23 -47.08 -2.73
N ARG A 614 -9.40 -47.51 -3.23
CA ARG A 614 -10.66 -47.42 -2.48
C ARG A 614 -10.68 -48.37 -1.30
N CYS A 615 -10.28 -49.62 -1.51
CA CYS A 615 -10.14 -50.63 -0.47
C CYS A 615 -9.20 -50.13 0.64
N TRP A 616 -8.05 -49.56 0.28
CA TRP A 616 -7.13 -48.96 1.25
C TRP A 616 -7.78 -47.85 2.10
N LYS A 617 -8.54 -46.93 1.48
CA LYS A 617 -9.27 -45.86 2.20
C LYS A 617 -10.42 -46.36 3.07
N ALA A 618 -10.99 -47.51 2.76
CA ALA A 618 -12.07 -48.15 3.51
C ALA A 618 -11.57 -49.17 4.54
N ASN A 619 -10.25 -49.42 4.59
CA ASN A 619 -9.62 -50.48 5.36
C ASN A 619 -10.11 -51.90 5.03
N ILE A 620 -10.51 -52.11 3.77
CA ILE A 620 -10.91 -53.43 3.28
C ILE A 620 -9.68 -54.13 2.73
N PRO A 621 -9.40 -55.40 3.10
CA PRO A 621 -8.30 -56.17 2.51
C PRO A 621 -8.56 -56.35 1.02
N TRP A 622 -7.61 -55.92 0.19
CA TRP A 622 -7.69 -56.06 -1.27
C TRP A 622 -6.91 -57.29 -1.71
N LYS A 623 -7.63 -58.32 -2.17
CA LYS A 623 -7.05 -59.51 -2.78
C LYS A 623 -7.89 -59.92 -3.98
N VAL A 624 -7.28 -60.02 -5.15
CA VAL A 624 -7.97 -60.39 -6.40
C VAL A 624 -7.55 -61.81 -6.79
N PRO A 625 -8.47 -62.78 -6.82
CA PRO A 625 -8.16 -64.14 -7.30
C PRO A 625 -7.67 -64.12 -8.75
N GLY A 626 -6.57 -64.82 -9.04
CA GLY A 626 -6.05 -64.96 -10.41
C GLY A 626 -5.29 -63.75 -10.97
N LEU A 627 -4.98 -62.73 -10.16
CA LEU A 627 -4.15 -61.60 -10.61
C LEU A 627 -2.64 -62.00 -10.58
N PRO A 628 -1.86 -61.70 -11.64
CA PRO A 628 -0.42 -61.96 -11.63
C PRO A 628 0.31 -61.21 -10.52
N VAL A 629 1.18 -61.90 -9.78
CA VAL A 629 1.95 -61.37 -8.64
C VAL A 629 2.74 -60.10 -8.99
N PRO A 630 3.41 -59.98 -10.16
CA PRO A 630 4.12 -58.74 -10.52
C PRO A 630 3.19 -57.51 -10.61
N ILE A 631 1.97 -57.70 -11.14
CA ILE A 631 0.96 -56.63 -11.27
C ILE A 631 0.40 -56.27 -9.89
N GLU A 632 0.13 -57.27 -9.05
CA GLU A 632 -0.31 -57.07 -7.67
C GLU A 632 0.70 -56.23 -6.87
N ASN A 633 1.98 -56.60 -6.91
CA ASN A 633 3.05 -55.87 -6.22
C ASN A 633 3.24 -54.44 -6.75
N MET A 634 3.14 -54.23 -8.06
CA MET A 634 3.19 -52.90 -8.67
C MET A 634 2.01 -52.04 -8.18
N ILE A 635 0.78 -52.57 -8.18
CA ILE A 635 -0.39 -51.84 -7.66
C ILE A 635 -0.20 -51.48 -6.19
N LEU A 636 0.24 -52.42 -5.35
CA LEU A 636 0.47 -52.18 -3.92
C LEU A 636 1.54 -51.10 -3.68
N ARG A 637 2.62 -51.09 -4.47
CA ARG A 637 3.66 -50.05 -4.42
C ARG A 637 3.09 -48.66 -4.68
N TYR A 638 2.29 -48.50 -5.75
CA TYR A 638 1.70 -47.21 -6.09
C TYR A 638 0.57 -46.78 -5.15
N VAL A 639 -0.20 -47.74 -4.61
CA VAL A 639 -1.20 -47.48 -3.57
C VAL A 639 -0.53 -46.98 -2.30
N LYS A 640 0.61 -47.58 -1.89
CA LYS A 640 1.41 -47.12 -0.74
C LYS A 640 1.97 -45.72 -0.97
N SER A 641 2.59 -45.46 -2.12
CA SER A 641 3.08 -44.12 -2.48
C SER A 641 1.99 -43.06 -2.40
N LYS A 642 0.79 -43.37 -2.93
CA LYS A 642 -0.39 -42.48 -2.83
C LYS A 642 -0.89 -42.31 -1.40
N ALA A 643 -0.85 -43.37 -0.58
CA ALA A 643 -1.21 -43.33 0.83
C ALA A 643 -0.28 -42.39 1.62
N ASP A 644 1.04 -42.50 1.43
CA ASP A 644 2.04 -41.67 2.08
C ASP A 644 1.83 -40.19 1.75
N TRP A 645 1.66 -39.88 0.46
CA TRP A 645 1.31 -38.53 0.02
C TRP A 645 0.02 -38.02 0.67
N TRP A 646 -1.03 -38.85 0.70
CA TRP A 646 -2.34 -38.46 1.22
C TRP A 646 -2.31 -38.17 2.73
N THR A 647 -1.56 -38.97 3.49
CA THR A 647 -1.36 -38.86 4.94
C THR A 647 -0.49 -37.65 5.30
N ASN A 648 0.63 -37.45 4.59
CA ASN A 648 1.49 -36.29 4.78
C ASN A 648 0.75 -34.98 4.53
N VAL A 649 -0.08 -34.93 3.48
CA VAL A 649 -0.93 -33.76 3.20
C VAL A 649 -2.00 -33.57 4.28
N ALA A 650 -2.52 -34.63 4.91
CA ALA A 650 -3.44 -34.52 6.03
C ALA A 650 -2.76 -33.91 7.26
N HIS A 651 -1.57 -34.41 7.66
CA HIS A 651 -0.82 -33.84 8.78
C HIS A 651 -0.41 -32.39 8.55
N TYR A 652 0.11 -32.07 7.36
CA TYR A 652 0.48 -30.70 7.00
C TYR A 652 -0.71 -29.73 7.10
N ASN A 653 -1.88 -30.11 6.57
CA ASN A 653 -3.06 -29.27 6.66
C ASN A 653 -3.62 -29.22 8.08
N ARG A 654 -3.56 -30.31 8.85
CA ARG A 654 -3.98 -30.33 10.26
C ARG A 654 -3.14 -29.36 11.08
N GLU A 655 -1.83 -29.34 10.90
CA GLU A 655 -0.95 -28.42 11.62
C GLU A 655 -1.20 -26.96 11.23
N ARG A 656 -1.44 -26.70 9.94
CA ARG A 656 -1.83 -25.35 9.48
C ARG A 656 -3.15 -24.89 10.07
N ILE A 657 -4.13 -25.78 10.14
CA ILE A 657 -5.42 -25.51 10.78
C ILE A 657 -5.22 -25.25 12.27
N ARG A 658 -4.42 -26.08 12.96
CA ARG A 658 -4.11 -25.93 14.40
C ARG A 658 -3.46 -24.59 14.72
N ARG A 659 -2.54 -24.11 13.88
CA ARG A 659 -1.88 -22.80 14.03
C ARG A 659 -2.76 -21.60 13.65
N GLY A 660 -4.01 -21.81 13.21
CA GLY A 660 -4.87 -20.74 12.73
C GLY A 660 -4.40 -20.10 11.41
N ALA A 661 -3.61 -20.81 10.61
CA ALA A 661 -3.18 -20.30 9.31
C ALA A 661 -4.37 -20.16 8.35
N THR A 662 -4.23 -19.34 7.30
CA THR A 662 -5.29 -19.20 6.29
C THR A 662 -5.50 -20.52 5.52
N VAL A 663 -6.65 -21.16 5.76
CA VAL A 663 -7.04 -22.43 5.14
C VAL A 663 -8.45 -22.32 4.58
N ASP A 664 -8.68 -22.88 3.40
CA ASP A 664 -9.99 -22.84 2.74
C ASP A 664 -10.97 -23.78 3.45
N LYS A 665 -12.25 -23.40 3.51
CA LYS A 665 -13.33 -24.22 4.10
C LYS A 665 -13.38 -25.65 3.52
N THR A 666 -13.13 -25.79 2.21
CA THR A 666 -13.09 -27.09 1.54
C THR A 666 -11.93 -27.95 2.01
N VAL A 667 -10.78 -27.35 2.32
CA VAL A 667 -9.62 -28.04 2.87
C VAL A 667 -9.90 -28.50 4.30
N CYS A 668 -10.56 -27.69 5.14
CA CYS A 668 -10.94 -28.11 6.49
C CYS A 668 -11.88 -29.34 6.46
N ARG A 669 -12.94 -29.30 5.63
CA ARG A 669 -13.86 -30.44 5.45
C ARG A 669 -13.16 -31.68 4.92
N LYS A 670 -12.31 -31.52 3.89
CA LYS A 670 -11.50 -32.62 3.36
C LYS A 670 -10.61 -33.20 4.46
N ASN A 671 -9.89 -32.35 5.18
CA ASN A 671 -8.97 -32.75 6.24
C ASN A 671 -9.67 -33.51 7.36
N LEU A 672 -10.85 -33.06 7.81
CA LEU A 672 -11.68 -33.78 8.77
C LEU A 672 -12.00 -35.19 8.26
N GLY A 673 -12.52 -35.30 7.03
CA GLY A 673 -12.79 -36.60 6.43
C GLY A 673 -11.55 -37.48 6.23
N ARG A 674 -10.36 -36.88 6.07
CA ARG A 674 -9.09 -37.63 6.03
C ARG A 674 -8.74 -38.18 7.41
N LEU A 675 -8.78 -37.34 8.44
CA LEU A 675 -8.44 -37.72 9.82
C LEU A 675 -9.43 -38.74 10.39
N THR A 676 -10.73 -38.62 10.11
CA THR A 676 -11.73 -39.63 10.51
C THR A 676 -11.38 -41.00 9.94
N ARG A 677 -10.96 -41.08 8.68
CA ARG A 677 -10.53 -42.35 8.07
C ARG A 677 -9.25 -42.89 8.68
N LEU A 678 -8.25 -42.04 8.93
CA LEU A 678 -7.00 -42.46 9.59
C LEU A 678 -7.26 -42.98 11.00
N TRP A 679 -8.10 -42.28 11.76
CA TRP A 679 -8.47 -42.68 13.10
C TRP A 679 -9.22 -44.01 13.11
N LEU A 680 -10.22 -44.19 12.24
CA LEU A 680 -10.96 -45.47 12.14
C LEU A 680 -10.07 -46.63 11.69
N LYS A 681 -9.11 -46.40 10.79
CA LYS A 681 -8.13 -47.42 10.39
C LYS A 681 -7.27 -47.86 11.58
N ALA A 682 -6.76 -46.90 12.35
CA ALA A 682 -5.99 -47.19 13.56
C ALA A 682 -6.83 -47.88 14.64
N GLU A 683 -8.09 -47.49 14.79
CA GLU A 683 -9.01 -48.09 15.76
C GLU A 683 -9.35 -49.55 15.40
N GLN A 684 -9.60 -49.85 14.12
CA GLN A 684 -9.81 -51.23 13.67
C GLN A 684 -8.58 -52.10 13.92
N GLU A 685 -7.38 -51.58 13.66
CA GLU A 685 -6.12 -52.26 13.96
C GLU A 685 -5.97 -52.52 15.47
N ARG A 686 -6.28 -51.53 16.31
CA ARG A 686 -6.23 -51.65 17.77
C ARG A 686 -7.16 -52.74 18.29
N GLN A 687 -8.38 -52.83 17.75
CA GLN A 687 -9.37 -53.86 18.12
C GLN A 687 -8.94 -55.25 17.62
N HIS A 688 -8.38 -55.35 16.42
CA HIS A 688 -7.84 -56.60 15.92
C HIS A 688 -6.69 -57.10 16.79
N ASN A 689 -5.76 -56.22 17.17
CA ASN A 689 -4.64 -56.55 18.03
C ASN A 689 -5.10 -56.98 19.43
N TYR A 690 -6.13 -56.33 19.99
CA TYR A 690 -6.71 -56.78 21.26
C TYR A 690 -7.24 -58.22 21.21
N LEU A 691 -7.90 -58.62 20.12
CA LEU A 691 -8.39 -59.99 19.95
C LEU A 691 -7.25 -60.99 19.68
N LYS A 692 -6.18 -60.54 19.03
CA LYS A 692 -5.03 -61.36 18.66
C LYS A 692 -4.08 -61.60 19.84
N ASP A 693 -3.75 -60.54 20.57
CA ASP A 693 -2.79 -60.53 21.67
C ASP A 693 -3.46 -60.96 22.99
N GLY A 694 -4.79 -60.85 23.07
CA GLY A 694 -5.58 -61.14 24.26
C GLY A 694 -5.79 -59.90 25.15
N PRO A 695 -6.52 -60.05 26.28
CA PRO A 695 -6.76 -58.96 27.21
C PRO A 695 -5.45 -58.37 27.75
N TYR A 696 -5.30 -57.04 27.65
CA TYR A 696 -4.13 -56.34 28.21
C TYR A 696 -4.08 -56.34 29.74
N VAL A 697 -5.22 -56.59 30.40
CA VAL A 697 -5.31 -56.72 31.86
C VAL A 697 -4.97 -58.16 32.23
N THR A 698 -3.95 -58.34 33.04
CA THR A 698 -3.56 -59.67 33.50
C THR A 698 -4.60 -60.21 34.50
N PRO A 699 -4.76 -61.55 34.61
CA PRO A 699 -5.69 -62.13 35.58
C PRO A 699 -5.42 -61.70 37.02
N GLU A 700 -4.15 -61.53 37.39
CA GLU A 700 -3.73 -61.08 38.73
C GLU A 700 -4.19 -59.64 39.01
N GLU A 701 -3.94 -58.72 38.08
CA GLU A 701 -4.42 -57.33 38.18
C GLU A 701 -5.95 -57.26 38.20
N ALA A 702 -6.62 -58.06 37.38
CA ALA A 702 -8.08 -58.13 37.37
C ALA A 702 -8.66 -58.57 38.72
N VAL A 703 -8.06 -59.59 39.35
CA VAL A 703 -8.44 -60.06 40.70
C VAL A 703 -8.15 -58.98 41.74
N ALA A 704 -7.03 -58.28 41.65
CA ALA A 704 -6.69 -57.18 42.55
C ALA A 704 -7.70 -56.02 42.43
N ILE A 705 -8.04 -55.60 41.22
CA ILE A 705 -9.05 -54.56 40.95
C ILE A 705 -10.42 -55.00 41.50
N TYR A 706 -10.83 -56.24 41.21
CA TYR A 706 -12.10 -56.78 41.67
C TYR A 706 -12.18 -56.82 43.20
N THR A 707 -11.17 -57.39 43.86
CA THR A 707 -11.10 -57.55 45.32
C THR A 707 -11.08 -56.18 46.02
N THR A 708 -10.30 -55.24 45.50
CA THR A 708 -10.27 -53.86 46.01
C THR A 708 -11.64 -53.20 45.89
N THR A 709 -12.32 -53.40 44.76
CA THR A 709 -13.67 -52.86 44.54
C THR A 709 -14.69 -53.47 45.50
N VAL A 710 -14.62 -54.80 45.74
CA VAL A 710 -15.49 -55.50 46.69
C VAL A 710 -15.29 -54.96 48.10
N HIS A 711 -14.05 -54.92 48.61
CA HIS A 711 -13.77 -54.38 49.93
C HIS A 711 -14.17 -52.93 50.08
N TRP A 712 -13.98 -52.11 49.04
CA TRP A 712 -14.45 -50.73 49.04
C TRP A 712 -15.97 -50.66 49.19
N LEU A 713 -16.73 -51.40 48.39
CA LEU A 713 -18.20 -51.40 48.45
C LEU A 713 -18.74 -51.94 49.79
N GLU A 714 -18.11 -52.98 50.34
CA GLU A 714 -18.44 -53.54 51.66
C GLU A 714 -18.17 -52.53 52.79
N SER A 715 -17.01 -51.85 52.76
CA SER A 715 -16.66 -50.83 53.75
C SER A 715 -17.66 -49.66 53.76
N ARG A 716 -18.24 -49.36 52.59
CA ARG A 716 -19.27 -48.32 52.42
C ARG A 716 -20.69 -48.84 52.71
N LYS A 717 -20.85 -50.12 53.06
CA LYS A 717 -22.13 -50.80 53.26
C LYS A 717 -23.08 -50.56 52.06
N PHE A 718 -22.53 -50.63 50.85
CA PHE A 718 -23.27 -50.32 49.64
C PHE A 718 -24.33 -51.39 49.35
N SER A 719 -25.58 -50.97 49.20
CA SER A 719 -26.66 -51.85 48.73
C SER A 719 -26.67 -51.89 47.20
N PRO A 720 -26.56 -53.07 46.55
CA PRO A 720 -26.66 -53.18 45.10
C PRO A 720 -27.95 -52.56 44.55
N ILE A 721 -27.84 -51.89 43.41
CA ILE A 721 -28.99 -51.25 42.75
C ILE A 721 -29.89 -52.35 42.18
N PRO A 722 -31.17 -52.44 42.60
CA PRO A 722 -32.09 -53.46 42.10
C PRO A 722 -32.51 -53.15 40.66
N PHE A 723 -33.00 -54.18 39.96
CA PHE A 723 -33.71 -53.97 38.70
C PHE A 723 -34.94 -53.07 38.93
N PRO A 724 -35.26 -52.14 38.01
CA PRO A 724 -36.43 -51.27 38.16
C PRO A 724 -37.73 -52.09 38.34
N PRO A 725 -38.39 -52.03 39.51
CA PRO A 725 -39.56 -52.87 39.77
C PRO A 725 -40.73 -52.49 38.87
N LEU A 726 -41.69 -53.41 38.65
CA LEU A 726 -42.86 -53.17 37.77
C LEU A 726 -43.60 -51.87 38.12
N SER A 727 -43.77 -51.59 39.42
CA SER A 727 -44.44 -50.41 39.97
C SER A 727 -43.49 -49.53 40.79
N TYR A 728 -42.51 -48.90 40.13
CA TYR A 728 -41.60 -47.97 40.79
C TYR A 728 -42.19 -46.56 40.90
N LYS A 729 -42.09 -45.94 42.07
CA LYS A 729 -42.72 -44.64 42.39
C LYS A 729 -42.21 -43.46 41.53
N HIS A 730 -41.00 -43.55 40.98
CA HIS A 730 -40.35 -42.44 40.27
C HIS A 730 -40.09 -42.74 38.78
N ASP A 731 -40.63 -43.84 38.23
CA ASP A 731 -40.39 -44.23 36.84
C ASP A 731 -40.78 -43.13 35.84
N THR A 732 -41.95 -42.53 36.00
CA THR A 732 -42.45 -41.48 35.10
C THR A 732 -41.61 -40.21 35.18
N LYS A 733 -41.14 -39.83 36.37
CA LYS A 733 -40.25 -38.67 36.56
C LYS A 733 -38.91 -38.86 35.86
N LEU A 734 -38.32 -40.05 35.98
CA LEU A 734 -37.06 -40.39 35.31
C LEU A 734 -37.23 -40.44 33.80
N LEU A 735 -38.35 -40.99 33.31
CA LEU A 735 -38.66 -40.98 31.88
C LEU A 735 -38.78 -39.56 31.34
N ILE A 736 -39.54 -38.68 32.00
CA ILE A 736 -39.70 -37.28 31.57
C ILE A 736 -38.33 -36.58 31.51
N LEU A 737 -37.49 -36.70 32.54
CA LEU A 737 -36.14 -36.12 32.54
C LEU A 737 -35.29 -36.65 31.38
N ALA A 738 -35.38 -37.94 31.06
CA ALA A 738 -34.66 -38.52 29.93
C ALA A 738 -35.19 -38.00 28.58
N LEU A 739 -36.51 -37.92 28.41
CA LEU A 739 -37.14 -37.41 27.20
C LEU A 739 -36.87 -35.91 26.99
N GLU A 740 -36.82 -35.11 28.05
CA GLU A 740 -36.41 -33.69 27.98
C GLU A 740 -34.99 -33.55 27.44
N ARG A 741 -34.04 -34.34 27.97
CA ARG A 741 -32.64 -34.33 27.48
C ARG A 741 -32.51 -34.74 26.02
N LEU A 742 -33.30 -35.71 25.55
CA LEU A 742 -33.31 -36.11 24.15
C LEU A 742 -33.98 -35.07 23.25
N LYS A 743 -34.95 -34.32 23.76
CA LYS A 743 -35.61 -33.24 23.02
C LYS A 743 -34.71 -32.00 22.90
N GLU A 744 -33.91 -31.69 23.91
CA GLU A 744 -32.99 -30.55 23.94
C GLU A 744 -32.04 -30.53 22.73
N SER A 745 -31.53 -31.69 22.30
CA SER A 745 -30.60 -31.79 21.15
C SER A 745 -31.22 -31.37 19.81
N TYR A 746 -32.54 -31.33 19.72
CA TYR A 746 -33.26 -30.96 18.50
C TYR A 746 -33.82 -29.53 18.52
N SER A 747 -33.78 -28.85 19.67
CA SER A 747 -34.33 -27.50 19.83
C SER A 747 -33.69 -26.45 18.91
N VAL A 748 -32.40 -26.60 18.57
CA VAL A 748 -31.62 -25.65 17.74
C VAL A 748 -31.64 -26.02 16.24
N ALA A 749 -31.99 -27.26 15.89
CA ALA A 749 -31.86 -27.79 14.54
C ALA A 749 -33.03 -27.37 13.63
N VAL A 750 -32.76 -26.54 12.62
CA VAL A 750 -33.79 -26.07 11.65
C VAL A 750 -34.15 -27.14 10.60
N ARG A 751 -33.26 -28.11 10.35
CA ARG A 751 -33.48 -29.18 9.37
C ARG A 751 -33.20 -30.53 10.01
N LEU A 752 -34.24 -31.34 10.12
CA LEU A 752 -34.18 -32.68 10.70
C LEU A 752 -34.14 -33.73 9.58
N ASN A 753 -33.23 -34.69 9.71
CA ASN A 753 -33.17 -35.87 8.86
C ASN A 753 -34.27 -36.88 9.24
N GLN A 754 -34.40 -37.99 8.50
CA GLN A 754 -35.44 -38.99 8.76
C GLN A 754 -35.29 -39.65 10.14
N GLN A 755 -34.07 -40.01 10.54
CA GLN A 755 -33.80 -40.64 11.84
C GLN A 755 -34.16 -39.72 13.02
N GLN A 756 -33.87 -38.43 12.90
CA GLN A 756 -34.21 -37.42 13.91
C GLN A 756 -35.72 -37.19 14.01
N ARG A 757 -36.45 -37.29 12.89
CA ARG A 757 -37.93 -37.24 12.92
C ARG A 757 -38.53 -38.49 13.55
N GLU A 758 -37.99 -39.66 13.23
CA GLU A 758 -38.38 -40.91 13.87
C GLU A 758 -38.10 -40.86 15.38
N GLU A 759 -36.96 -40.31 15.80
CA GLU A 759 -36.63 -40.13 17.21
C GLU A 759 -37.59 -39.14 17.90
N LEU A 760 -37.88 -37.98 17.29
CA LEU A 760 -38.89 -37.06 17.84
C LEU A 760 -40.28 -37.70 17.92
N GLY A 761 -40.68 -38.47 16.91
CA GLY A 761 -41.95 -39.22 16.95
C GLY A 761 -41.98 -40.26 18.07
N LEU A 762 -40.87 -40.96 18.31
CA LEU A 762 -40.75 -41.90 19.44
C LEU A 762 -40.77 -41.18 20.80
N ILE A 763 -40.19 -39.98 20.89
CA ILE A 763 -40.22 -39.13 22.08
C ILE A 763 -41.65 -38.66 22.36
N GLU A 764 -42.35 -38.15 21.35
CA GLU A 764 -43.76 -37.70 21.47
C GLU A 764 -44.68 -38.87 21.87
N GLN A 765 -44.57 -40.03 21.22
CA GLN A 765 -45.31 -41.23 21.61
C GLN A 765 -45.02 -41.65 23.07
N ALA A 766 -43.79 -41.47 23.54
CA ALA A 766 -43.42 -41.79 24.92
C ALA A 766 -43.94 -40.77 25.94
N TYR A 767 -44.19 -39.52 25.54
CA TYR A 767 -44.92 -38.53 26.35
C TYR A 767 -46.42 -38.85 26.42
N ASP A 768 -47.01 -39.24 25.30
CA ASP A 768 -48.45 -39.53 25.20
C ASP A 768 -48.83 -40.83 25.94
N ASN A 769 -48.00 -41.88 25.87
CA ASN A 769 -48.20 -43.15 26.58
C ASN A 769 -46.94 -43.61 27.35
N PRO A 770 -46.67 -43.01 28.53
CA PRO A 770 -45.44 -43.29 29.29
C PRO A 770 -45.38 -44.71 29.86
N HIS A 771 -46.53 -45.32 30.18
CA HIS A 771 -46.57 -46.67 30.76
C HIS A 771 -46.20 -47.75 29.73
N GLU A 772 -46.68 -47.62 28.49
CA GLU A 772 -46.29 -48.51 27.40
C GLU A 772 -44.80 -48.35 27.05
N ALA A 773 -44.31 -47.10 27.00
CA ALA A 773 -42.89 -46.82 26.77
C ALA A 773 -41.99 -47.42 27.87
N LEU A 774 -42.38 -47.31 29.16
CA LEU A 774 -41.66 -47.93 30.28
C LEU A 774 -41.67 -49.45 30.21
N SER A 775 -42.81 -50.06 29.84
CA SER A 775 -42.90 -51.50 29.63
C SER A 775 -41.95 -51.95 28.51
N ARG A 776 -41.91 -51.20 27.40
CA ARG A 776 -40.98 -51.43 26.29
C ARG A 776 -39.52 -51.31 26.74
N ILE A 777 -39.16 -50.28 27.50
CA ILE A 777 -37.80 -50.09 28.05
C ILE A 777 -37.40 -51.26 28.95
N LYS A 778 -38.24 -51.62 29.93
CA LYS A 778 -37.97 -52.74 30.85
C LYS A 778 -37.85 -54.06 30.10
N ARG A 779 -38.68 -54.29 29.07
CA ARG A 779 -38.57 -55.45 28.19
C ARG A 779 -37.24 -55.47 27.44
N HIS A 780 -36.80 -54.35 26.86
CA HIS A 780 -35.50 -54.26 26.19
C HIS A 780 -34.34 -54.52 27.16
N LEU A 781 -34.39 -54.00 28.39
CA LEU A 781 -33.38 -54.30 29.42
C LEU A 781 -33.31 -55.80 29.74
N LEU A 782 -34.44 -56.50 29.77
CA LEU A 782 -34.50 -57.93 30.05
C LEU A 782 -34.02 -58.78 28.87
N THR A 783 -34.50 -58.52 27.65
CA THR A 783 -34.36 -59.46 26.52
C THR A 783 -33.28 -59.09 25.51
N GLN A 784 -32.91 -57.81 25.37
CA GLN A 784 -32.01 -57.38 24.31
C GLN A 784 -30.54 -57.47 24.75
N ARG A 785 -29.72 -58.17 23.96
CA ARG A 785 -28.27 -58.29 24.17
C ARG A 785 -27.43 -57.88 22.95
N ALA A 786 -28.05 -57.79 21.77
CA ALA A 786 -27.44 -57.26 20.55
C ALA A 786 -28.13 -55.95 20.14
N PHE A 787 -27.33 -54.96 19.74
CA PHE A 787 -27.79 -53.63 19.35
C PHE A 787 -27.45 -53.35 17.88
N LYS A 788 -28.13 -52.37 17.30
CA LYS A 788 -27.82 -51.88 15.95
C LYS A 788 -26.47 -51.17 15.94
N GLU A 789 -25.90 -50.99 14.75
CA GLU A 789 -24.67 -50.22 14.56
C GLU A 789 -24.83 -48.77 15.02
N VAL A 790 -23.73 -48.16 15.45
CA VAL A 790 -23.67 -46.76 15.90
C VAL A 790 -22.82 -45.97 14.92
N GLY A 791 -23.39 -44.91 14.34
CA GLY A 791 -22.67 -44.00 13.46
C GLY A 791 -21.66 -43.14 14.23
N ILE A 792 -20.54 -42.84 13.60
CA ILE A 792 -19.52 -41.95 14.15
C ILE A 792 -19.18 -40.83 13.17
N GLU A 793 -19.17 -39.61 13.70
CA GLU A 793 -18.67 -38.44 13.01
C GLU A 793 -17.74 -37.67 13.96
N LEU A 794 -16.64 -37.14 13.44
CA LEU A 794 -15.77 -36.28 14.23
C LEU A 794 -16.26 -34.84 14.11
N ILE A 795 -16.44 -34.18 15.26
CA ILE A 795 -16.80 -32.77 15.31
C ILE A 795 -15.52 -31.94 15.18
N PHE A 796 -15.60 -30.89 14.39
CA PHE A 796 -14.58 -29.87 14.29
C PHE A 796 -15.15 -28.58 14.88
N GLU A 797 -14.86 -28.32 16.15
CA GLU A 797 -15.07 -27.01 16.75
C GLU A 797 -14.00 -26.04 16.23
N LEU A 798 -14.46 -24.89 15.74
CA LEU A 798 -13.65 -23.85 15.10
C LEU A 798 -13.15 -22.84 16.12
#